data_AF-A0A2E0X675-F1
#
_entry.id   AF-A0A2E0X675-F1
#
_cell.length_a   1.000
_cell.length_b   1.000
_cell.length_c   1.000
_cell.angle_alpha   90.00
_cell.angle_beta   90.00
_cell.angle_gamma   90.00
#
_symmetry.space_group_name_H-M   'P 1'
#
loop_
_entity.id
_entity.type
_entity.pdbx_description
1 polymer ?
#
loop_
_entity_poly.entity_id
_entity_poly.type
_entity_poly.pdbx_seq_one_letter_code
_entity_poly.pdbx_strand_id
1 'polypeptide(L)'
;MVPGWLSLRRTDRCSSSTGPTDGVMEIASPTALDSARTPFRKRTALTDLAHSPFAPRHAHGRLLLQGVGGVLLALAAASLAGAQEEAAAEAAPPSQDKADQQDEVKLLHRLPFDRLILNAANQNAVIDVQILDIPDRRNFRPLPTSGAITVRRLSQPSVPYEVSWSAIEKVELFEEMLLAEANRLAAAGDFDGAFEYFTFLFRNYAELPGLERAAQGFLWQDASIAFQAGRHEDALASLLALHDRNPDFRRLGQAVDAIGDALVTQRLEEEDFAGARSVIDALEQSFTRTQLRVTGKWREKFRSDAATALATAQQALQDQQYAAARAAVQQARGVYPTIEGAAELLKAIQDAAPEIRVGVMQLRPLAAADDSLEWTAVRTGQLTDPRFVEMIDFGAEGGDYESRWADIESDDVTLATTLTTTPAARDRGMTAATVARRLVEMANPASSAFDEVYQSLARSVAVEGDSVVIQWHRPHIRPAAILQTSVRTMGPPADAGLWFTRDEQHSSDEEANYERPPGVVGPRFVVEQAFDDDESAINALVAGQIDVLDRVPPWQLDRLSQSSGVRVVRYRLPTVHVLLPNYANPLLEFREFRRALCYGIDRAGIVDDLLLGGRAQIGFRPVSGPFLAGENATDPIGYAYRPQLQPRPYEPRLASVLATVARASLAKREKAAAEAASADGPDAAAAESPAEPASPNDEEESDGGADGEPEEVPPPALRLAHAADPVARLACQTIKTQLDGVGIPVNLVELTAEDVRAGGDEAQWDLMYLELAVWEPIVDARRLLGPRGMAGRSSAYMNLALDEVEQAENWSQVIARAKQLHSIAHYDLPVIPLWQTVNYYACRTWMNNVGDEPVTLYQNLPQWEKTFTEGSR
;
A
#
# COMPACT_ATOMS: atom_id res chain seq x y z
N MET A 1 1.15 7.26 -57.37
CA MET A 1 0.68 8.07 -58.53
C MET A 1 0.68 9.54 -58.12
N VAL A 2 0.74 10.45 -59.10
CA VAL A 2 0.59 11.92 -58.97
C VAL A 2 -0.81 12.30 -59.51
N PRO A 3 -1.30 13.58 -59.49
CA PRO A 3 -0.86 14.82 -58.81
C PRO A 3 -2.01 15.64 -58.13
N GLY A 4 -1.71 16.85 -57.64
CA GLY A 4 -2.69 17.88 -57.25
C GLY A 4 -2.05 19.07 -56.49
N TRP A 5 -1.26 19.94 -57.12
CA TRP A 5 -1.65 21.23 -57.75
C TRP A 5 -2.17 22.33 -56.78
N LEU A 6 -1.87 23.63 -56.92
CA LEU A 6 -0.71 24.38 -57.48
C LEU A 6 -0.88 25.89 -57.15
N SER A 7 0.15 26.60 -56.65
CA SER A 7 0.20 28.08 -56.68
C SER A 7 1.64 28.63 -56.58
N LEU A 8 1.88 29.87 -57.02
CA LEU A 8 3.22 30.44 -57.29
C LEU A 8 3.28 31.98 -57.19
N ARG A 9 4.51 32.53 -57.17
CA ARG A 9 4.95 33.95 -57.00
C ARG A 9 5.16 34.33 -55.52
N ARG A 10 6.32 34.77 -55.01
CA ARG A 10 7.60 35.32 -55.56
C ARG A 10 7.56 36.77 -56.06
N THR A 11 8.27 37.65 -55.34
CA THR A 11 8.90 38.90 -55.82
C THR A 11 10.19 39.14 -55.03
N ASP A 12 11.27 39.53 -55.70
CA ASP A 12 12.63 39.65 -55.14
C ASP A 12 13.09 41.13 -55.05
N ARG A 13 14.04 41.42 -54.13
CA ARG A 13 15.15 42.42 -54.18
C ARG A 13 15.99 42.25 -52.90
N CYS A 14 17.31 42.06 -52.91
CA CYS A 14 18.44 42.84 -53.48
C CYS A 14 18.69 44.19 -52.74
N SER A 15 19.93 44.59 -52.40
CA SER A 15 21.26 43.92 -52.49
C SER A 15 22.41 44.80 -51.94
N SER A 16 23.47 44.19 -51.38
CA SER A 16 24.84 44.76 -51.18
C SER A 16 24.98 45.95 -50.20
N SER A 17 26.18 46.38 -49.72
CA SER A 17 27.56 46.17 -50.21
C SER A 17 28.68 46.29 -49.13
N THR A 18 29.82 45.61 -49.39
CA THR A 18 31.25 46.02 -49.16
C THR A 18 31.84 46.34 -47.76
N GLY A 19 32.93 45.65 -47.40
CA GLY A 19 34.05 46.16 -46.56
C GLY A 19 35.07 46.99 -47.39
N PRO A 20 36.33 47.22 -46.95
CA PRO A 20 37.34 46.14 -46.85
C PRO A 20 38.53 46.32 -45.83
N THR A 21 39.45 45.31 -45.78
CA THR A 21 40.94 45.30 -45.55
C THR A 21 41.62 46.28 -44.55
N ASP A 22 42.68 45.96 -43.80
CA ASP A 22 43.82 44.99 -43.93
C ASP A 22 43.98 44.14 -42.61
N GLY A 23 44.84 43.13 -42.39
CA GLY A 23 46.13 42.63 -42.94
C GLY A 23 47.07 42.34 -41.72
N VAL A 24 47.98 41.36 -41.63
CA VAL A 24 48.91 40.73 -42.59
C VAL A 24 49.61 39.49 -41.94
N MET A 25 49.88 38.39 -42.71
CA MET A 25 50.87 37.28 -42.51
C MET A 25 50.90 36.46 -41.19
N GLU A 26 51.41 35.21 -41.06
CA GLU A 26 51.62 33.96 -41.88
C GLU A 26 52.13 32.87 -40.85
N ILE A 27 52.61 31.62 -41.06
CA ILE A 27 53.03 30.73 -42.18
C ILE A 27 52.81 29.23 -41.79
N ALA A 28 52.86 28.34 -42.79
CA ALA A 28 53.38 26.95 -42.77
C ALA A 28 52.65 25.79 -42.05
N SER A 29 52.22 24.81 -42.87
CA SER A 29 52.09 23.36 -42.56
C SER A 29 53.46 22.66 -42.83
N PRO A 30 53.63 21.30 -42.82
CA PRO A 30 52.70 20.19 -42.53
C PRO A 30 53.30 19.09 -41.61
N THR A 31 52.60 17.95 -41.44
CA THR A 31 53.02 16.60 -41.92
C THR A 31 51.99 15.55 -41.45
N ALA A 32 51.84 14.42 -42.16
CA ALA A 32 50.84 13.37 -41.90
C ALA A 32 51.45 11.98 -41.67
N LEU A 33 50.71 11.14 -40.93
CA LEU A 33 50.79 9.67 -40.74
C LEU A 33 49.45 9.31 -40.05
N ASP A 34 48.48 8.59 -40.60
CA ASP A 34 48.45 7.30 -41.32
C ASP A 34 48.80 6.07 -40.47
N SER A 35 47.75 5.43 -39.93
CA SER A 35 47.73 3.99 -39.61
C SER A 35 46.29 3.47 -39.53
N ALA A 36 45.80 2.83 -40.60
CA ALA A 36 44.54 2.10 -40.63
C ALA A 36 44.71 0.61 -40.22
N ARG A 37 43.61 -0.19 -40.28
CA ARG A 37 43.50 -1.67 -40.14
C ARG A 37 43.37 -2.20 -38.69
N THR A 38 42.51 -3.17 -38.32
CA THR A 38 41.40 -3.90 -39.01
C THR A 38 40.36 -4.36 -37.97
N PRO A 39 39.04 -4.44 -38.27
CA PRO A 39 38.08 -5.15 -37.41
C PRO A 39 38.23 -6.68 -37.49
N PHE A 40 38.07 -7.39 -36.38
CA PHE A 40 38.12 -8.86 -36.35
C PHE A 40 36.73 -9.50 -36.55
N ARG A 41 36.58 -10.40 -37.53
CA ARG A 41 35.31 -11.08 -37.83
C ARG A 41 35.51 -12.50 -38.38
N LYS A 42 34.97 -13.49 -37.65
CA LYS A 42 34.58 -14.88 -38.05
C LYS A 42 35.42 -15.67 -39.09
N ARG A 43 35.88 -16.87 -38.68
CA ARG A 43 35.75 -18.17 -39.40
C ARG A 43 35.92 -19.30 -38.36
N THR A 44 35.21 -20.45 -38.30
CA THR A 44 34.45 -21.31 -39.25
C THR A 44 35.26 -22.48 -39.84
N ALA A 45 35.10 -23.67 -39.26
CA ALA A 45 34.96 -25.01 -39.88
C ALA A 45 34.51 -26.00 -38.77
N LEU A 46 33.64 -27.03 -38.91
CA LEU A 46 33.21 -27.96 -39.98
C LEU A 46 34.13 -29.16 -40.26
N THR A 47 33.83 -30.29 -39.59
CA THR A 47 33.65 -31.68 -40.11
C THR A 47 33.11 -32.52 -38.93
N ASP A 48 31.99 -33.26 -38.93
CA ASP A 48 31.08 -33.90 -39.92
C ASP A 48 31.27 -35.43 -40.04
N LEU A 49 30.19 -36.16 -40.35
CA LEU A 49 29.98 -37.62 -40.29
C LEU A 49 29.97 -38.19 -38.84
N ALA A 50 29.08 -39.11 -38.44
CA ALA A 50 27.87 -39.70 -39.01
C ALA A 50 27.05 -40.35 -37.84
N HIS A 51 25.79 -40.81 -37.95
CA HIS A 51 24.87 -40.98 -39.09
C HIS A 51 23.39 -40.77 -38.66
N SER A 52 22.42 -41.41 -39.35
CA SER A 52 20.97 -41.44 -39.06
C SER A 52 20.39 -42.80 -39.55
N PRO A 53 19.07 -43.10 -39.53
CA PRO A 53 17.94 -42.44 -38.87
C PRO A 53 16.99 -43.39 -38.09
N PHE A 54 16.02 -42.84 -37.35
CA PHE A 54 14.58 -43.07 -37.62
C PHE A 54 13.74 -41.98 -36.92
N ALA A 55 12.55 -41.70 -37.45
CA ALA A 55 11.66 -40.58 -37.09
C ALA A 55 10.22 -41.14 -36.85
N PRO A 56 9.10 -40.37 -36.73
CA PRO A 56 8.95 -38.90 -36.85
C PRO A 56 7.88 -38.17 -35.97
N ARG A 57 8.07 -36.83 -35.77
CA ARG A 57 7.04 -35.78 -35.50
C ARG A 57 6.24 -35.90 -34.17
N HIS A 58 5.57 -34.87 -33.61
CA HIS A 58 5.35 -33.44 -33.96
C HIS A 58 5.85 -32.55 -32.79
N ALA A 59 6.64 -31.49 -33.02
CA ALA A 59 6.28 -30.09 -33.36
C ALA A 59 5.92 -29.18 -32.14
N HIS A 60 6.42 -27.94 -32.12
CA HIS A 60 6.40 -27.02 -30.96
C HIS A 60 5.07 -26.29 -30.73
N GLY A 61 4.82 -25.86 -29.48
CA GLY A 61 3.72 -24.94 -29.13
C GLY A 61 3.79 -24.34 -27.72
N ARG A 62 4.53 -23.23 -27.56
CA ARG A 62 4.50 -22.21 -26.47
C ARG A 62 4.04 -22.60 -25.05
N LEU A 63 4.96 -22.43 -24.10
CA LEU A 63 4.63 -21.93 -22.75
C LEU A 63 4.11 -20.48 -22.87
N LEU A 64 2.91 -20.18 -22.36
CA LEU A 64 2.46 -18.83 -21.97
C LEU A 64 1.05 -18.88 -21.31
N LEU A 65 0.98 -19.37 -20.07
CA LEU A 65 -0.13 -19.12 -19.12
C LEU A 65 0.29 -19.62 -17.72
N GLN A 66 0.80 -18.71 -16.90
CA GLN A 66 0.83 -18.81 -15.44
C GLN A 66 -0.13 -17.76 -14.90
N GLY A 67 -0.92 -18.11 -13.87
CA GLY A 67 -2.12 -17.36 -13.47
C GLY A 67 -3.26 -17.62 -14.47
N VAL A 68 -4.42 -18.16 -14.10
CA VAL A 68 -5.11 -18.15 -12.80
C VAL A 68 -5.33 -19.58 -12.25
N GLY A 69 -5.40 -19.71 -10.92
CA GLY A 69 -5.77 -20.96 -10.23
C GLY A 69 -4.71 -21.43 -9.23
N GLY A 70 -4.73 -20.92 -7.99
CA GLY A 70 -3.83 -21.42 -6.94
C GLY A 70 -3.52 -20.50 -5.74
N VAL A 71 -4.52 -19.95 -5.05
CA VAL A 71 -4.48 -19.67 -3.59
C VAL A 71 -5.89 -19.94 -3.03
N LEU A 72 -5.98 -20.34 -1.75
CA LEU A 72 -7.10 -20.97 -1.02
C LEU A 72 -7.11 -22.50 -1.15
N LEU A 73 -6.99 -23.30 -0.08
CA LEU A 73 -6.83 -23.00 1.37
C LEU A 73 -5.40 -23.25 1.89
N ALA A 74 -5.00 -22.50 2.92
CA ALA A 74 -3.92 -22.88 3.84
C ALA A 74 -4.08 -22.19 5.20
N LEU A 75 -4.64 -22.90 6.19
CA LEU A 75 -4.74 -22.63 7.65
C LEU A 75 -5.62 -23.78 8.21
N ALA A 76 -5.38 -24.44 9.35
CA ALA A 76 -4.24 -24.54 10.27
C ALA A 76 -4.33 -25.97 10.93
N ALA A 77 -3.52 -26.44 11.88
CA ALA A 77 -2.36 -25.93 12.60
C ALA A 77 -1.45 -27.14 12.97
N ALA A 78 -0.21 -26.90 13.38
CA ALA A 78 0.71 -27.96 13.83
C ALA A 78 1.17 -27.75 15.28
N SER A 79 0.68 -28.59 16.20
CA SER A 79 1.33 -28.82 17.50
C SER A 79 0.97 -30.21 18.04
N LEU A 80 1.99 -31.06 18.21
CA LEU A 80 1.88 -32.36 18.87
C LEU A 80 2.90 -32.39 20.00
N ALA A 81 2.40 -32.33 21.24
CA ALA A 81 3.18 -32.62 22.43
C ALA A 81 3.24 -34.15 22.66
N GLY A 82 4.25 -34.62 23.41
CA GLY A 82 4.48 -36.04 23.67
C GLY A 82 4.60 -36.39 25.15
N ALA A 83 5.06 -37.62 25.41
CA ALA A 83 5.09 -38.36 26.68
C ALA A 83 3.69 -38.90 27.11
N GLN A 84 3.51 -40.13 27.65
CA GLN A 84 4.29 -40.96 28.59
C GLN A 84 4.31 -40.37 30.03
N GLU A 85 4.08 -41.11 31.12
CA GLU A 85 3.76 -42.54 31.32
C GLU A 85 3.06 -42.80 32.68
N GLU A 86 2.69 -44.07 32.91
CA GLU A 86 2.42 -44.77 34.19
C GLU A 86 1.02 -44.74 34.84
N ALA A 87 0.65 -45.67 35.75
CA ALA A 87 0.65 -47.15 35.74
C ALA A 87 0.29 -47.74 37.13
N ALA A 88 -0.91 -48.34 37.29
CA ALA A 88 -1.25 -49.35 38.32
C ALA A 88 -2.67 -49.91 38.02
N ALA A 89 -3.02 -51.21 37.89
CA ALA A 89 -2.52 -52.51 38.37
C ALA A 89 -3.35 -53.11 39.53
N GLU A 90 -4.23 -54.05 39.21
CA GLU A 90 -4.41 -55.34 39.92
C GLU A 90 -5.05 -56.38 38.95
N ALA A 91 -4.99 -57.69 39.25
CA ALA A 91 -5.16 -58.74 38.24
C ALA A 91 -6.02 -59.96 38.64
N ALA A 92 -6.76 -60.51 37.67
CA ALA A 92 -7.31 -61.87 37.68
C ALA A 92 -7.46 -62.41 36.23
N PRO A 93 -7.32 -63.73 35.99
CA PRO A 93 -7.33 -64.32 34.63
C PRO A 93 -8.76 -64.67 34.14
N PRO A 94 -9.02 -64.75 32.82
CA PRO A 94 -8.82 -66.03 32.11
C PRO A 94 -8.50 -65.97 30.58
N SER A 95 -8.30 -67.17 30.01
CA SER A 95 -8.65 -67.63 28.65
C SER A 95 -8.43 -66.78 27.39
N GLN A 96 -7.74 -67.40 26.42
CA GLN A 96 -8.06 -67.43 24.97
C GLN A 96 -8.82 -66.23 24.38
N ASP A 97 -8.09 -65.25 23.85
CA ASP A 97 -8.22 -64.83 22.44
C ASP A 97 -7.08 -63.87 22.05
N LYS A 98 -6.35 -64.19 20.97
CA LYS A 98 -5.33 -63.33 20.34
C LYS A 98 -5.17 -63.66 18.85
N ALA A 99 -6.11 -63.16 18.06
CA ALA A 99 -6.03 -63.13 16.59
C ALA A 99 -6.29 -61.72 16.04
N ASP A 100 -7.28 -61.01 16.61
CA ASP A 100 -7.76 -59.74 16.05
C ASP A 100 -7.23 -58.50 16.80
N GLN A 101 -6.06 -58.03 16.35
CA GLN A 101 -5.58 -56.65 16.56
C GLN A 101 -4.83 -56.18 15.30
N GLN A 102 -5.55 -56.02 14.19
CA GLN A 102 -5.00 -55.57 12.89
C GLN A 102 -5.81 -54.47 12.17
N ASP A 103 -6.74 -53.85 12.89
CA ASP A 103 -7.17 -52.48 12.62
C ASP A 103 -6.17 -51.56 13.32
N GLU A 104 -5.51 -50.61 12.66
CA GLU A 104 -6.18 -49.40 12.12
C GLU A 104 -5.64 -48.95 10.75
N VAL A 105 -4.85 -49.77 10.06
CA VAL A 105 -4.19 -49.36 8.79
C VAL A 105 -5.20 -49.26 7.64
N LYS A 106 -5.39 -48.06 7.07
CA LYS A 106 -6.17 -47.78 5.84
C LYS A 106 -5.88 -48.84 4.76
N LEU A 107 -6.92 -49.34 4.08
CA LEU A 107 -6.80 -50.37 3.03
C LEU A 107 -5.81 -49.93 1.92
N LEU A 108 -5.80 -48.63 1.60
CA LEU A 108 -4.89 -47.97 0.67
C LEU A 108 -3.39 -48.16 0.97
N HIS A 109 -3.02 -48.42 2.23
CA HIS A 109 -1.63 -48.57 2.69
C HIS A 109 -1.25 -50.03 2.95
N ARG A 110 -2.16 -50.98 2.75
CA ARG A 110 -1.87 -52.41 2.85
C ARG A 110 -1.18 -52.90 1.56
N LEU A 111 -0.34 -53.93 1.68
CA LEU A 111 0.24 -54.60 0.50
C LEU A 111 -0.88 -55.19 -0.38
N PRO A 112 -0.86 -55.03 -1.71
CA PRO A 112 -1.91 -55.53 -2.60
C PRO A 112 -2.21 -57.02 -2.40
N PHE A 113 -3.49 -57.34 -2.20
CA PHE A 113 -3.98 -58.69 -1.91
C PHE A 113 -5.38 -58.90 -2.51
N ASP A 114 -5.67 -60.13 -2.94
CA ASP A 114 -7.01 -60.53 -3.37
C ASP A 114 -7.71 -61.32 -2.27
N ARG A 115 -9.03 -61.37 -2.33
CA ARG A 115 -9.88 -62.05 -1.33
C ARG A 115 -10.72 -63.15 -1.96
N LEU A 116 -10.61 -64.34 -1.40
CA LEU A 116 -11.41 -65.51 -1.77
C LEU A 116 -12.50 -65.73 -0.73
N ILE A 117 -13.74 -65.90 -1.17
CA ILE A 117 -14.86 -66.31 -0.35
C ILE A 117 -15.27 -67.69 -0.82
N LEU A 118 -15.08 -68.69 0.03
CA LEU A 118 -15.49 -70.06 -0.27
C LEU A 118 -17.00 -70.23 -0.11
N ASN A 119 -17.57 -71.31 -0.65
CA ASN A 119 -19.00 -71.58 -0.60
C ASN A 119 -19.49 -72.11 0.77
N ALA A 120 -20.81 -72.22 0.92
CA ALA A 120 -21.45 -72.70 2.16
C ALA A 120 -21.01 -74.09 2.63
N ALA A 121 -20.60 -75.01 1.74
CA ALA A 121 -20.05 -76.30 2.13
C ALA A 121 -18.65 -76.18 2.77
N ASN A 122 -17.96 -75.06 2.52
CA ASN A 122 -16.67 -74.67 3.10
C ASN A 122 -16.85 -73.51 4.11
N GLN A 123 -18.00 -73.47 4.80
CA GLN A 123 -18.31 -72.56 5.91
C GLN A 123 -18.28 -71.05 5.54
N ASN A 124 -18.40 -70.69 4.26
CA ASN A 124 -18.25 -69.32 3.77
C ASN A 124 -16.89 -68.67 4.12
N ALA A 125 -15.84 -69.48 4.27
CA ALA A 125 -14.55 -69.01 4.77
C ALA A 125 -13.94 -67.93 3.85
N VAL A 126 -13.55 -66.80 4.46
CA VAL A 126 -12.86 -65.69 3.80
C VAL A 126 -11.35 -65.90 3.91
N ILE A 127 -10.63 -65.82 2.79
CA ILE A 127 -9.19 -66.07 2.73
C ILE A 127 -8.52 -64.97 1.91
N ASP A 128 -7.75 -64.12 2.59
CA ASP A 128 -6.91 -63.11 1.97
C ASP A 128 -5.60 -63.73 1.47
N VAL A 129 -5.28 -63.48 0.21
CA VAL A 129 -4.19 -64.12 -0.54
C VAL A 129 -3.35 -63.10 -1.31
N GLN A 130 -2.10 -63.45 -1.61
CA GLN A 130 -1.29 -62.69 -2.56
C GLN A 130 -2.01 -62.61 -3.93
N ILE A 131 -1.80 -61.49 -4.64
CA ILE A 131 -2.38 -61.21 -5.97
C ILE A 131 -2.38 -62.46 -6.87
N LEU A 132 -3.57 -62.84 -7.30
CA LEU A 132 -3.83 -64.05 -8.07
C LEU A 132 -3.24 -63.94 -9.49
N ASP A 133 -2.52 -64.98 -9.89
CA ASP A 133 -1.98 -65.17 -11.24
C ASP A 133 -3.09 -65.63 -12.19
N ILE A 134 -3.85 -64.66 -12.72
CA ILE A 134 -4.97 -64.87 -13.65
C ILE A 134 -4.65 -64.19 -14.98
N PRO A 135 -4.67 -64.90 -16.14
CA PRO A 135 -4.23 -64.34 -17.43
C PRO A 135 -4.99 -63.10 -17.91
N ASP A 136 -6.25 -62.92 -17.49
CA ASP A 136 -7.00 -61.68 -17.66
C ASP A 136 -7.87 -61.41 -16.41
N ARG A 137 -7.35 -60.60 -15.49
CA ARG A 137 -8.06 -60.13 -14.28
C ARG A 137 -9.34 -59.33 -14.59
N ARG A 138 -9.58 -58.90 -15.83
CA ARG A 138 -10.76 -58.11 -16.23
C ARG A 138 -11.94 -59.00 -16.61
N ASN A 139 -11.69 -60.15 -17.23
CA ASN A 139 -12.72 -61.03 -17.82
C ASN A 139 -12.71 -62.46 -17.26
N PHE A 140 -12.10 -62.71 -16.09
CA PHE A 140 -12.06 -64.03 -15.44
C PHE A 140 -13.41 -64.54 -14.87
N ARG A 141 -14.52 -63.83 -15.11
CA ARG A 141 -15.87 -64.19 -14.69
C ARG A 141 -16.72 -64.57 -15.91
N PRO A 142 -17.55 -65.64 -15.85
CA PRO A 142 -17.81 -66.52 -14.71
C PRO A 142 -16.61 -67.38 -14.32
N LEU A 143 -16.51 -67.70 -13.03
CA LEU A 143 -15.42 -68.53 -12.49
C LEU A 143 -15.41 -69.92 -13.15
N PRO A 144 -14.23 -70.56 -13.33
CA PRO A 144 -14.15 -71.94 -13.77
C PRO A 144 -14.95 -72.88 -12.84
N THR A 145 -15.57 -73.92 -13.39
CA THR A 145 -16.35 -74.90 -12.60
C THR A 145 -15.57 -76.18 -12.30
N SER A 146 -14.32 -76.28 -12.75
CA SER A 146 -13.44 -77.44 -12.54
C SER A 146 -11.97 -77.05 -12.56
N GLY A 147 -11.11 -77.93 -12.04
CA GLY A 147 -9.69 -77.63 -11.77
C GLY A 147 -9.48 -76.93 -10.42
N ALA A 148 -8.22 -76.62 -10.12
CA ALA A 148 -7.82 -75.88 -8.93
C ALA A 148 -7.00 -74.64 -9.30
N ILE A 149 -6.90 -73.69 -8.37
CA ILE A 149 -5.99 -72.55 -8.42
C ILE A 149 -4.99 -72.65 -7.26
N THR A 150 -3.72 -72.41 -7.55
CA THR A 150 -2.67 -72.32 -6.53
C THR A 150 -2.64 -70.90 -5.94
N VAL A 151 -2.85 -70.79 -4.63
CA VAL A 151 -2.96 -69.51 -3.92
C VAL A 151 -2.01 -69.49 -2.72
N ARG A 152 -1.61 -68.29 -2.29
CA ARG A 152 -0.69 -68.10 -1.15
C ARG A 152 -1.35 -67.18 -0.13
N ARG A 153 -1.66 -67.70 1.05
CA ARG A 153 -2.32 -66.93 2.12
C ARG A 153 -1.45 -65.76 2.56
N LEU A 154 -2.05 -64.59 2.78
CA LEU A 154 -1.31 -63.38 3.15
C LEU A 154 -0.53 -63.54 4.47
N SER A 155 -1.04 -64.35 5.40
CA SER A 155 -0.39 -64.72 6.67
C SER A 155 0.68 -65.82 6.55
N GLN A 156 0.74 -66.57 5.44
CA GLN A 156 1.72 -67.64 5.21
C GLN A 156 2.17 -67.68 3.72
N PRO A 157 2.79 -66.60 3.19
CA PRO A 157 3.07 -66.45 1.76
C PRO A 157 4.15 -67.41 1.21
N SER A 158 4.84 -68.12 2.11
CA SER A 158 5.82 -69.17 1.77
C SER A 158 5.18 -70.51 1.39
N VAL A 159 3.88 -70.69 1.66
CA VAL A 159 3.17 -71.97 1.45
C VAL A 159 2.14 -71.81 0.32
N PRO A 160 2.28 -72.57 -0.79
CA PRO A 160 1.23 -72.67 -1.79
C PRO A 160 0.13 -73.63 -1.33
N TYR A 161 -1.13 -73.25 -1.54
CA TYR A 161 -2.32 -74.06 -1.31
C TYR A 161 -3.07 -74.24 -2.63
N GLU A 162 -3.51 -75.46 -2.95
CA GLU A 162 -4.51 -75.65 -4.01
C GLU A 162 -5.91 -75.46 -3.45
N VAL A 163 -6.71 -74.63 -4.12
CA VAL A 163 -8.15 -74.47 -3.85
C VAL A 163 -8.91 -74.88 -5.11
N SER A 164 -9.84 -75.83 -4.99
CA SER A 164 -10.72 -76.22 -6.11
C SER A 164 -11.57 -75.03 -6.54
N TRP A 165 -11.64 -74.73 -7.83
CA TRP A 165 -12.47 -73.63 -8.33
C TRP A 165 -13.94 -73.79 -7.94
N SER A 166 -14.43 -75.03 -7.89
CA SER A 166 -15.79 -75.36 -7.43
C SER A 166 -16.06 -75.13 -5.94
N ALA A 167 -15.03 -74.85 -5.13
CA ALA A 167 -15.16 -74.49 -3.72
C ALA A 167 -15.26 -72.96 -3.51
N ILE A 168 -14.92 -72.15 -4.53
CA ILE A 168 -14.91 -70.69 -4.47
C ILE A 168 -16.29 -70.18 -4.91
N GLU A 169 -16.94 -69.38 -4.06
CA GLU A 169 -18.22 -68.73 -4.38
C GLU A 169 -18.00 -67.35 -5.01
N LYS A 170 -17.05 -66.58 -4.47
CA LYS A 170 -16.71 -65.24 -4.95
C LYS A 170 -15.20 -64.98 -4.83
N VAL A 171 -14.68 -64.24 -5.79
CA VAL A 171 -13.33 -63.66 -5.77
C VAL A 171 -13.50 -62.14 -5.84
N GLU A 172 -12.90 -61.42 -4.91
CA GLU A 172 -12.83 -59.96 -4.88
C GLU A 172 -11.38 -59.55 -5.12
N LEU A 173 -11.13 -58.77 -6.17
CA LEU A 173 -9.77 -58.31 -6.49
C LEU A 173 -9.40 -57.09 -5.65
N PHE A 174 -8.10 -56.86 -5.41
CA PHE A 174 -7.62 -55.67 -4.67
C PHE A 174 -8.21 -54.36 -5.23
N GLU A 175 -8.16 -54.23 -6.56
CA GLU A 175 -8.70 -53.09 -7.32
C GLU A 175 -10.22 -52.92 -7.17
N GLU A 176 -10.98 -54.01 -6.99
CA GLU A 176 -12.42 -53.95 -6.72
C GLU A 176 -12.71 -53.57 -5.26
N MET A 177 -11.93 -54.08 -4.30
CA MET A 177 -12.08 -53.76 -2.88
C MET A 177 -11.78 -52.28 -2.61
N LEU A 178 -10.73 -51.72 -3.22
CA LEU A 178 -10.41 -50.29 -3.15
C LEU A 178 -11.54 -49.43 -3.74
N LEU A 179 -12.15 -49.85 -4.86
CA LEU A 179 -13.29 -49.14 -5.45
C LEU A 179 -14.55 -49.25 -4.58
N ALA A 180 -14.81 -50.41 -3.98
CA ALA A 180 -15.92 -50.59 -3.05
C ALA A 180 -15.78 -49.67 -1.81
N GLU A 181 -14.56 -49.56 -1.26
CA GLU A 181 -14.27 -48.69 -0.13
C GLU A 181 -14.38 -47.19 -0.50
N ALA A 182 -13.89 -46.78 -1.67
CA ALA A 182 -14.09 -45.41 -2.19
C ALA A 182 -15.57 -45.03 -2.27
N ASN A 183 -16.42 -45.95 -2.77
CA ASN A 183 -17.86 -45.75 -2.81
C ASN A 183 -18.50 -45.76 -1.40
N ARG A 184 -17.98 -46.54 -0.45
CA ARG A 184 -18.45 -46.56 0.95
C ARG A 184 -18.18 -45.22 1.65
N LEU A 185 -16.98 -44.67 1.48
CA LEU A 185 -16.58 -43.38 2.04
C LEU A 185 -17.40 -42.23 1.44
N ALA A 186 -17.54 -42.21 0.11
CA ALA A 186 -18.40 -41.24 -0.59
C ALA A 186 -19.87 -41.33 -0.13
N ALA A 187 -20.42 -42.54 0.07
CA ALA A 187 -21.76 -42.74 0.58
C ALA A 187 -21.94 -42.34 2.07
N ALA A 188 -20.85 -42.34 2.85
CA ALA A 188 -20.82 -41.89 4.23
C ALA A 188 -20.58 -40.37 4.39
N GLY A 189 -20.23 -39.67 3.31
CA GLY A 189 -19.89 -38.23 3.32
C GLY A 189 -18.41 -37.93 3.62
N ASP A 190 -17.55 -38.95 3.69
CA ASP A 190 -16.09 -38.78 3.77
C ASP A 190 -15.51 -38.62 2.36
N PHE A 191 -15.60 -37.40 1.83
CA PHE A 191 -15.17 -37.08 0.48
C PHE A 191 -13.65 -36.98 0.34
N ASP A 192 -12.95 -36.46 1.35
CA ASP A 192 -11.48 -36.41 1.39
C ASP A 192 -10.88 -37.82 1.41
N GLY A 193 -11.41 -38.69 2.28
CA GLY A 193 -11.05 -40.10 2.33
C GLY A 193 -11.34 -40.79 1.00
N ALA A 194 -12.53 -40.63 0.43
CA ALA A 194 -12.86 -41.20 -0.88
C ALA A 194 -11.94 -40.70 -2.01
N PHE A 195 -11.54 -39.43 -1.98
CA PHE A 195 -10.66 -38.81 -2.97
C PHE A 195 -9.26 -39.42 -2.99
N GLU A 196 -8.69 -39.82 -1.84
CA GLU A 196 -7.43 -40.58 -1.79
C GLU A 196 -7.52 -41.89 -2.60
N TYR A 197 -8.59 -42.68 -2.38
CA TYR A 197 -8.80 -43.95 -3.07
C TYR A 197 -9.07 -43.74 -4.56
N PHE A 198 -9.93 -42.78 -4.95
CA PHE A 198 -10.16 -42.47 -6.37
C PHE A 198 -8.88 -42.02 -7.07
N THR A 199 -8.08 -41.14 -6.46
CA THR A 199 -6.80 -40.67 -7.01
C THR A 199 -5.81 -41.83 -7.22
N PHE A 200 -5.72 -42.75 -6.27
CA PHE A 200 -4.90 -43.96 -6.41
C PHE A 200 -5.41 -44.91 -7.49
N LEU A 201 -6.73 -45.10 -7.59
CA LEU A 201 -7.36 -45.93 -8.62
C LEU A 201 -7.15 -45.36 -10.03
N PHE A 202 -7.29 -44.04 -10.24
CA PHE A 202 -6.97 -43.42 -11.53
C PHE A 202 -5.49 -43.47 -11.87
N ARG A 203 -4.59 -43.43 -10.87
CA ARG A 203 -3.14 -43.52 -11.10
C ARG A 203 -2.66 -44.93 -11.46
N ASN A 204 -3.23 -45.96 -10.83
CA ASN A 204 -2.70 -47.34 -10.91
C ASN A 204 -3.62 -48.32 -11.66
N TYR A 205 -4.91 -48.01 -11.78
CA TYR A 205 -5.96 -48.91 -12.28
C TYR A 205 -6.96 -48.17 -13.21
N ALA A 206 -6.48 -47.23 -14.03
CA ALA A 206 -7.32 -46.34 -14.84
C ALA A 206 -8.36 -47.03 -15.74
N GLU A 207 -8.11 -48.27 -16.17
CA GLU A 207 -9.01 -49.05 -17.04
C GLU A 207 -10.02 -49.93 -16.28
N LEU A 208 -10.15 -49.77 -14.95
CA LEU A 208 -11.03 -50.57 -14.09
C LEU A 208 -12.53 -50.38 -14.46
N PRO A 209 -13.26 -51.44 -14.84
CA PRO A 209 -14.66 -51.32 -15.23
C PRO A 209 -15.54 -50.73 -14.13
N GLY A 210 -16.19 -49.60 -14.43
CA GLY A 210 -17.10 -48.91 -13.51
C GLY A 210 -16.46 -47.81 -12.66
N LEU A 211 -15.12 -47.71 -12.59
CA LEU A 211 -14.40 -46.64 -11.88
C LEU A 211 -14.88 -45.25 -12.30
N GLU A 212 -14.99 -45.02 -13.61
CA GLU A 212 -15.42 -43.73 -14.16
C GLU A 212 -16.87 -43.38 -13.81
N ARG A 213 -17.76 -44.38 -13.72
CA ARG A 213 -19.15 -44.16 -13.28
C ARG A 213 -19.21 -43.84 -11.79
N ALA A 214 -18.39 -44.50 -10.97
CA ALA A 214 -18.30 -44.24 -9.54
C ALA A 214 -17.76 -42.82 -9.27
N ALA A 215 -16.70 -42.41 -9.97
CA ALA A 215 -16.13 -41.06 -9.87
C ALA A 215 -17.13 -39.97 -10.27
N GLN A 216 -17.90 -40.17 -11.34
CA GLN A 216 -18.97 -39.25 -11.73
C GLN A 216 -20.11 -39.18 -10.71
N GLY A 217 -20.43 -40.30 -10.05
CA GLY A 217 -21.38 -40.34 -8.93
C GLY A 217 -20.88 -39.59 -7.69
N PHE A 218 -19.61 -39.81 -7.32
CA PHE A 218 -18.90 -39.11 -6.24
C PHE A 218 -18.91 -37.60 -6.45
N LEU A 219 -18.45 -37.10 -7.61
CA LEU A 219 -18.42 -35.66 -7.91
C LEU A 219 -19.82 -35.02 -7.90
N TRP A 220 -20.84 -35.72 -8.39
CA TRP A 220 -22.22 -35.24 -8.31
C TRP A 220 -22.75 -35.18 -6.88
N GLN A 221 -22.43 -36.17 -6.04
CA GLN A 221 -22.89 -36.23 -4.66
C GLN A 221 -22.18 -35.20 -3.77
N ASP A 222 -20.86 -35.05 -3.93
CA ASP A 222 -20.06 -34.01 -3.28
C ASP A 222 -20.59 -32.61 -3.61
N ALA A 223 -20.71 -32.27 -4.91
CA ALA A 223 -21.27 -30.99 -5.35
C ALA A 223 -22.71 -30.75 -4.82
N SER A 224 -23.51 -31.82 -4.71
CA SER A 224 -24.87 -31.73 -4.16
C SER A 224 -24.89 -31.40 -2.65
N ILE A 225 -23.89 -31.86 -1.88
CA ILE A 225 -23.77 -31.58 -0.44
C ILE A 225 -23.08 -30.24 -0.19
N ALA A 226 -22.04 -29.90 -0.95
CA ALA A 226 -21.42 -28.57 -0.93
C ALA A 226 -22.46 -27.46 -1.20
N PHE A 227 -23.31 -27.63 -2.22
CA PHE A 227 -24.41 -26.71 -2.50
C PHE A 227 -25.43 -26.60 -1.35
N GLN A 228 -25.81 -27.72 -0.72
CA GLN A 228 -26.72 -27.73 0.44
C GLN A 228 -26.11 -27.06 1.68
N ALA A 229 -24.77 -27.03 1.78
CA ALA A 229 -24.03 -26.33 2.83
C ALA A 229 -23.74 -24.85 2.51
N GLY A 230 -24.26 -24.31 1.40
CA GLY A 230 -23.97 -22.95 0.93
C GLY A 230 -22.56 -22.75 0.35
N ARG A 231 -21.76 -23.83 0.24
CA ARG A 231 -20.40 -23.80 -0.33
C ARG A 231 -20.47 -23.87 -1.84
N HIS A 232 -20.91 -22.75 -2.44
CA HIS A 232 -21.18 -22.65 -3.87
C HIS A 232 -19.93 -22.81 -4.75
N GLU A 233 -18.78 -22.32 -4.29
CA GLU A 233 -17.50 -22.41 -5.03
C GLU A 233 -16.98 -23.86 -5.06
N ASP A 234 -16.96 -24.57 -3.91
CA ASP A 234 -16.66 -26.01 -3.82
C ASP A 234 -17.58 -26.83 -4.76
N ALA A 235 -18.88 -26.54 -4.73
CA ALA A 235 -19.87 -27.22 -5.56
C ALA A 235 -19.60 -27.00 -7.06
N LEU A 236 -19.18 -25.79 -7.45
CA LEU A 236 -18.83 -25.48 -8.83
C LEU A 236 -17.54 -26.20 -9.28
N ALA A 237 -16.54 -26.31 -8.41
CA ALA A 237 -15.29 -27.04 -8.69
C ALA A 237 -15.55 -28.52 -8.98
N SER A 238 -16.37 -29.19 -8.16
CA SER A 238 -16.72 -30.60 -8.38
C SER A 238 -17.62 -30.81 -9.60
N LEU A 239 -18.47 -29.84 -9.99
CA LEU A 239 -19.18 -29.87 -11.27
C LEU A 239 -18.28 -29.59 -12.48
N LEU A 240 -17.22 -28.80 -12.35
CA LEU A 240 -16.23 -28.59 -13.42
C LEU A 240 -15.41 -29.87 -13.66
N ALA A 241 -14.93 -30.51 -12.59
CA ALA A 241 -14.29 -31.82 -12.68
C ALA A 241 -15.22 -32.89 -13.29
N LEU A 242 -16.54 -32.78 -13.08
CA LEU A 242 -17.54 -33.64 -13.72
C LEU A 242 -17.75 -33.30 -15.20
N HIS A 243 -17.69 -32.02 -15.59
CA HIS A 243 -17.75 -31.57 -16.99
C HIS A 243 -16.57 -32.08 -17.81
N ASP A 244 -15.34 -31.95 -17.32
CA ASP A 244 -14.13 -32.41 -18.02
C ASP A 244 -14.15 -33.92 -18.30
N ARG A 245 -14.75 -34.69 -17.38
CA ARG A 245 -14.96 -36.14 -17.52
C ARG A 245 -16.13 -36.49 -18.44
N ASN A 246 -17.24 -35.78 -18.33
CA ASN A 246 -18.49 -36.10 -19.01
C ASN A 246 -19.38 -34.84 -19.24
N PRO A 247 -19.16 -34.10 -20.34
CA PRO A 247 -19.94 -32.89 -20.66
C PRO A 247 -21.45 -33.15 -20.86
N ASP A 248 -21.82 -34.39 -21.20
CA ASP A 248 -23.18 -34.84 -21.48
C ASP A 248 -23.88 -35.42 -20.22
N PHE A 249 -23.30 -35.24 -19.03
CA PHE A 249 -23.87 -35.77 -17.79
C PHE A 249 -25.28 -35.22 -17.50
N ARG A 250 -26.21 -36.13 -17.17
CA ARG A 250 -27.64 -35.81 -16.98
C ARG A 250 -27.82 -34.76 -15.88
N ARG A 251 -28.45 -33.64 -16.24
CA ARG A 251 -28.71 -32.45 -15.40
C ARG A 251 -27.49 -31.59 -15.03
N LEU A 252 -26.29 -31.85 -15.55
CA LEU A 252 -25.09 -31.04 -15.28
C LEU A 252 -25.37 -29.54 -15.49
N GLY A 253 -25.83 -29.14 -16.67
CA GLY A 253 -26.17 -27.75 -16.96
C GLY A 253 -27.27 -27.14 -16.09
N GLN A 254 -28.18 -27.95 -15.50
CA GLN A 254 -29.19 -27.44 -14.56
C GLN A 254 -28.62 -27.18 -13.17
N ALA A 255 -27.62 -27.96 -12.74
CA ALA A 255 -26.91 -27.72 -11.49
C ALA A 255 -25.94 -26.54 -11.61
N VAL A 256 -25.21 -26.43 -12.73
CA VAL A 256 -24.36 -25.27 -13.03
C VAL A 256 -25.20 -24.00 -13.21
N ASP A 257 -26.37 -24.07 -13.87
CA ASP A 257 -27.31 -22.94 -13.92
C ASP A 257 -27.73 -22.47 -12.52
N ALA A 258 -28.02 -23.39 -11.58
CA ALA A 258 -28.47 -23.04 -10.24
C ALA A 258 -27.36 -22.49 -9.33
N ILE A 259 -26.16 -23.09 -9.37
CA ILE A 259 -24.99 -22.62 -8.61
C ILE A 259 -24.50 -21.27 -9.15
N GLY A 260 -24.50 -21.08 -10.47
CA GLY A 260 -24.21 -19.79 -11.09
C GLY A 260 -25.22 -18.70 -10.69
N ASP A 261 -26.50 -19.05 -10.54
CA ASP A 261 -27.53 -18.11 -10.10
C ASP A 261 -27.29 -17.65 -8.65
N ALA A 262 -26.92 -18.59 -7.77
CA ALA A 262 -26.60 -18.31 -6.37
C ALA A 262 -25.33 -17.47 -6.23
N LEU A 263 -24.22 -17.84 -6.90
CA LEU A 263 -22.96 -17.09 -6.88
C LEU A 263 -23.14 -15.65 -7.37
N VAL A 264 -23.86 -15.46 -8.49
CA VAL A 264 -24.10 -14.11 -9.03
C VAL A 264 -25.04 -13.31 -8.14
N THR A 265 -26.05 -13.93 -7.52
CA THR A 265 -26.93 -13.23 -6.57
C THR A 265 -26.14 -12.78 -5.33
N GLN A 266 -25.32 -13.66 -4.75
CA GLN A 266 -24.46 -13.33 -3.61
C GLN A 266 -23.53 -12.14 -3.92
N ARG A 267 -22.83 -12.16 -5.06
CA ARG A 267 -21.96 -11.04 -5.46
C ARG A 267 -22.71 -9.73 -5.70
N LEU A 268 -24.02 -9.77 -5.96
CA LEU A 268 -24.84 -8.56 -6.08
C LEU A 268 -25.42 -8.09 -4.73
N GLU A 269 -25.58 -8.99 -3.75
CA GLU A 269 -25.86 -8.64 -2.35
C GLU A 269 -24.61 -8.02 -1.67
N GLU A 270 -23.41 -8.35 -2.16
CA GLU A 270 -22.11 -7.77 -1.79
C GLU A 270 -21.75 -6.51 -2.61
N GLU A 271 -22.64 -6.02 -3.49
CA GLU A 271 -22.43 -4.94 -4.49
C GLU A 271 -21.23 -5.13 -5.47
N ASP A 272 -20.57 -6.29 -5.46
CA ASP A 272 -19.47 -6.69 -6.36
C ASP A 272 -19.97 -7.05 -7.78
N PHE A 273 -20.39 -6.02 -8.53
CA PHE A 273 -20.75 -6.16 -9.94
C PHE A 273 -19.60 -6.70 -10.81
N ALA A 274 -18.34 -6.56 -10.38
CA ALA A 274 -17.16 -7.00 -11.12
C ALA A 274 -16.92 -8.51 -10.98
N GLY A 275 -16.98 -9.04 -9.76
CA GLY A 275 -17.00 -10.47 -9.48
C GLY A 275 -18.26 -11.14 -10.05
N ALA A 276 -19.43 -10.50 -9.94
CA ALA A 276 -20.67 -11.00 -10.55
C ALA A 276 -20.52 -11.22 -12.08
N ARG A 277 -19.88 -10.29 -12.81
CA ARG A 277 -19.51 -10.52 -14.22
C ARG A 277 -18.44 -11.58 -14.40
N SER A 278 -17.42 -11.59 -13.55
CA SER A 278 -16.30 -12.53 -13.64
C SER A 278 -16.75 -13.98 -13.46
N VAL A 279 -17.74 -14.24 -12.60
CA VAL A 279 -18.41 -15.55 -12.47
C VAL A 279 -19.08 -15.94 -13.80
N ILE A 280 -19.81 -15.04 -14.45
CA ILE A 280 -20.47 -15.31 -15.74
C ILE A 280 -19.45 -15.60 -16.85
N ASP A 281 -18.40 -14.79 -16.96
CA ASP A 281 -17.35 -14.99 -17.97
C ASP A 281 -16.53 -16.27 -17.70
N ALA A 282 -16.32 -16.64 -16.43
CA ALA A 282 -15.67 -17.90 -16.04
C ALA A 282 -16.54 -19.12 -16.33
N LEU A 283 -17.86 -19.04 -16.11
CA LEU A 283 -18.81 -20.10 -16.45
C LEU A 283 -18.83 -20.37 -17.96
N GLU A 284 -18.85 -19.33 -18.81
CA GLU A 284 -18.80 -19.48 -20.27
C GLU A 284 -17.45 -20.03 -20.76
N GLN A 285 -16.33 -19.64 -20.13
CA GLN A 285 -15.00 -20.16 -20.47
C GLN A 285 -14.78 -21.61 -20.01
N SER A 286 -15.38 -22.02 -18.89
CA SER A 286 -15.16 -23.36 -18.31
C SER A 286 -16.09 -24.42 -18.92
N PHE A 287 -17.39 -24.11 -19.07
CA PHE A 287 -18.41 -25.08 -19.48
C PHE A 287 -18.73 -25.03 -20.98
N THR A 288 -17.73 -24.78 -21.83
CA THR A 288 -17.88 -24.52 -23.29
C THR A 288 -18.69 -25.57 -24.08
N ARG A 289 -18.82 -26.79 -23.55
CA ARG A 289 -19.57 -27.89 -24.19
C ARG A 289 -20.98 -28.12 -23.63
N THR A 290 -21.40 -27.37 -22.62
CA THR A 290 -22.73 -27.48 -21.99
C THR A 290 -23.51 -26.18 -22.19
N GLN A 291 -24.72 -26.28 -22.76
CA GLN A 291 -25.56 -25.10 -22.98
C GLN A 291 -26.16 -24.60 -21.66
N LEU A 292 -25.48 -23.63 -21.04
CA LEU A 292 -26.00 -22.87 -19.91
C LEU A 292 -27.10 -21.89 -20.35
N ARG A 293 -27.94 -21.49 -19.38
CA ARG A 293 -29.00 -20.49 -19.51
C ARG A 293 -28.79 -19.31 -18.55
N VAL A 294 -28.16 -19.56 -17.40
CA VAL A 294 -27.85 -18.55 -16.38
C VAL A 294 -27.04 -17.39 -16.95
N THR A 295 -26.10 -17.68 -17.86
CA THR A 295 -25.23 -16.66 -18.44
C THR A 295 -26.00 -15.67 -19.32
N GLY A 296 -26.88 -16.17 -20.19
CA GLY A 296 -27.80 -15.34 -20.97
C GLY A 296 -28.81 -14.57 -20.12
N LYS A 297 -29.35 -15.19 -19.06
CA LYS A 297 -30.25 -14.53 -18.08
C LYS A 297 -29.58 -13.30 -17.47
N TRP A 298 -28.36 -13.44 -16.95
CA TRP A 298 -27.66 -12.35 -16.26
C TRP A 298 -27.07 -11.31 -17.21
N ARG A 299 -26.54 -11.70 -18.38
CA ARG A 299 -26.08 -10.71 -19.39
C ARG A 299 -27.20 -9.77 -19.82
N GLU A 300 -28.41 -10.28 -20.07
CA GLU A 300 -29.55 -9.42 -20.41
C GLU A 300 -30.08 -8.64 -19.20
N LYS A 301 -30.08 -9.22 -17.99
CA LYS A 301 -30.44 -8.47 -16.77
C LYS A 301 -29.48 -7.30 -16.52
N PHE A 302 -28.17 -7.50 -16.54
CA PHE A 302 -27.19 -6.41 -16.36
C PHE A 302 -27.35 -5.32 -17.42
N ARG A 303 -27.64 -5.69 -18.67
CA ARG A 303 -27.94 -4.72 -19.74
C ARG A 303 -29.21 -3.92 -19.45
N SER A 304 -30.28 -4.57 -18.99
CA SER A 304 -31.55 -3.92 -18.63
C SER A 304 -31.41 -3.01 -17.40
N ASP A 305 -30.69 -3.46 -16.37
CA ASP A 305 -30.46 -2.69 -15.14
C ASP A 305 -29.60 -1.45 -15.43
N ALA A 306 -28.52 -1.61 -16.21
CA ALA A 306 -27.66 -0.48 -16.63
C ALA A 306 -28.41 0.52 -17.54
N ALA A 307 -29.25 0.05 -18.45
CA ALA A 307 -30.10 0.93 -19.26
C ALA A 307 -31.13 1.69 -18.41
N THR A 308 -31.63 1.08 -17.33
CA THR A 308 -32.52 1.73 -16.36
C THR A 308 -31.77 2.80 -15.56
N ALA A 309 -30.56 2.51 -15.09
CA ALA A 309 -29.69 3.47 -14.41
C ALA A 309 -29.31 4.67 -15.32
N LEU A 310 -29.06 4.44 -16.62
CA LEU A 310 -28.87 5.55 -17.57
C LEU A 310 -30.15 6.39 -17.76
N ALA A 311 -31.34 5.79 -17.79
CA ALA A 311 -32.59 6.55 -17.84
C ALA A 311 -32.77 7.43 -16.59
N THR A 312 -32.45 6.92 -15.40
CA THR A 312 -32.41 7.68 -14.16
C THR A 312 -31.39 8.84 -14.23
N ALA A 313 -30.19 8.59 -14.77
CA ALA A 313 -29.19 9.64 -14.96
C ALA A 313 -29.64 10.74 -15.94
N GLN A 314 -30.33 10.37 -17.02
CA GLN A 314 -30.90 11.35 -17.98
C GLN A 314 -32.01 12.20 -17.35
N GLN A 315 -32.81 11.63 -16.44
CA GLN A 315 -33.82 12.38 -15.68
C GLN A 315 -33.14 13.32 -14.67
N ALA A 316 -32.20 12.82 -13.87
CA ALA A 316 -31.45 13.61 -12.90
C ALA A 316 -30.69 14.79 -13.55
N LEU A 317 -30.17 14.63 -14.77
CA LEU A 317 -29.56 15.74 -15.53
C LEU A 317 -30.61 16.80 -15.95
N GLN A 318 -31.81 16.40 -16.38
CA GLN A 318 -32.89 17.34 -16.69
C GLN A 318 -33.36 18.12 -15.46
N ASP A 319 -33.40 17.45 -14.30
CA ASP A 319 -33.72 18.04 -12.99
C ASP A 319 -32.52 18.79 -12.35
N GLN A 320 -31.39 18.92 -13.07
CA GLN A 320 -30.14 19.58 -12.65
C GLN A 320 -29.49 18.99 -11.40
N GLN A 321 -29.80 17.75 -11.06
CA GLN A 321 -29.24 16.99 -9.93
C GLN A 321 -27.91 16.33 -10.35
N TYR A 322 -26.91 17.13 -10.70
CA TYR A 322 -25.68 16.65 -11.35
C TYR A 322 -24.95 15.54 -10.58
N ALA A 323 -24.89 15.60 -9.24
CA ALA A 323 -24.27 14.55 -8.42
C ALA A 323 -25.01 13.20 -8.56
N ALA A 324 -26.34 13.20 -8.43
CA ALA A 324 -27.17 12.01 -8.62
C ALA A 324 -27.09 11.49 -10.08
N ALA A 325 -26.99 12.39 -11.06
CA ALA A 325 -26.78 12.02 -12.45
C ALA A 325 -25.43 11.30 -12.66
N ARG A 326 -24.32 11.79 -12.07
CA ARG A 326 -23.01 11.09 -12.10
C ARG A 326 -23.10 9.74 -11.42
N ALA A 327 -23.66 9.66 -10.22
CA ALA A 327 -23.80 8.41 -9.47
C ALA A 327 -24.56 7.35 -10.29
N ALA A 328 -25.67 7.72 -10.93
CA ALA A 328 -26.45 6.82 -11.78
C ALA A 328 -25.71 6.40 -13.07
N VAL A 329 -24.89 7.27 -13.69
CA VAL A 329 -24.01 6.85 -14.80
C VAL A 329 -22.93 5.87 -14.32
N GLN A 330 -22.31 6.13 -13.17
CA GLN A 330 -21.26 5.25 -12.63
C GLN A 330 -21.84 3.91 -12.17
N GLN A 331 -23.08 3.87 -11.65
CA GLN A 331 -23.81 2.63 -11.41
C GLN A 331 -24.07 1.88 -12.73
N ALA A 332 -24.53 2.57 -13.79
CA ALA A 332 -24.74 1.95 -15.10
C ALA A 332 -23.46 1.34 -15.69
N ARG A 333 -22.34 2.07 -15.66
CA ARG A 333 -21.00 1.58 -16.06
C ARG A 333 -20.52 0.45 -15.14
N GLY A 334 -20.79 0.57 -13.83
CA GLY A 334 -20.46 -0.42 -12.81
C GLY A 334 -21.16 -1.75 -13.02
N VAL A 335 -22.41 -1.75 -13.52
CA VAL A 335 -23.21 -2.94 -13.88
C VAL A 335 -22.89 -3.48 -15.28
N TYR A 336 -22.78 -2.61 -16.30
CA TYR A 336 -22.47 -3.00 -17.68
C TYR A 336 -21.48 -2.01 -18.32
N PRO A 337 -20.16 -2.25 -18.24
CA PRO A 337 -19.13 -1.29 -18.64
C PRO A 337 -19.14 -0.86 -20.12
N THR A 338 -19.83 -1.59 -20.99
CA THR A 338 -19.97 -1.32 -22.42
C THR A 338 -21.37 -0.86 -22.80
N ILE A 339 -22.05 -0.12 -21.92
CA ILE A 339 -23.35 0.49 -22.20
C ILE A 339 -23.19 1.72 -23.11
N GLU A 340 -23.93 1.75 -24.22
CA GLU A 340 -23.95 2.86 -25.18
C GLU A 340 -24.60 4.11 -24.56
N GLY A 341 -24.14 5.32 -24.90
CA GLY A 341 -24.70 6.59 -24.41
C GLY A 341 -24.16 7.09 -23.06
N ALA A 342 -23.40 6.28 -22.33
CA ALA A 342 -22.86 6.67 -21.02
C ALA A 342 -21.74 7.72 -21.09
N ALA A 343 -20.88 7.67 -22.12
CA ALA A 343 -19.77 8.62 -22.27
C ALA A 343 -20.29 10.01 -22.68
N GLU A 344 -21.30 10.04 -23.53
CA GLU A 344 -22.00 11.24 -24.01
C GLU A 344 -22.75 11.92 -22.86
N LEU A 345 -23.43 11.12 -22.03
CA LEU A 345 -24.15 11.61 -20.86
C LEU A 345 -23.20 12.10 -19.76
N LEU A 346 -22.13 11.36 -19.46
CA LEU A 346 -21.12 11.80 -18.49
C LEU A 346 -20.42 13.09 -18.94
N LYS A 347 -20.15 13.22 -20.25
CA LYS A 347 -19.68 14.48 -20.84
C LYS A 347 -20.70 15.60 -20.66
N ALA A 348 -21.98 15.40 -20.99
CA ALA A 348 -23.00 16.44 -20.83
C ALA A 348 -23.16 16.90 -19.36
N ILE A 349 -23.02 15.98 -18.39
CA ILE A 349 -23.00 16.31 -16.96
C ILE A 349 -21.75 17.12 -16.58
N GLN A 350 -20.58 16.75 -17.11
CA GLN A 350 -19.31 17.46 -16.86
C GLN A 350 -19.28 18.86 -17.50
N ASP A 351 -19.78 18.99 -18.73
CA ASP A 351 -19.87 20.26 -19.46
C ASP A 351 -20.82 21.25 -18.75
N ALA A 352 -21.88 20.75 -18.09
CA ALA A 352 -22.81 21.55 -17.30
C ALA A 352 -22.30 21.86 -15.89
N ALA A 353 -21.58 20.94 -15.27
CA ALA A 353 -21.00 21.06 -13.94
C ALA A 353 -19.62 20.36 -13.87
N PRO A 354 -18.51 21.10 -14.09
CA PRO A 354 -17.17 20.50 -14.07
C PRO A 354 -16.77 20.06 -12.66
N GLU A 355 -16.75 18.75 -12.41
CA GLU A 355 -16.38 18.13 -11.13
C GLU A 355 -15.14 17.24 -11.32
N ILE A 356 -14.22 17.22 -10.34
CA ILE A 356 -13.18 16.18 -10.21
C ILE A 356 -13.38 15.45 -8.88
N ARG A 357 -13.31 14.12 -8.89
CA ARG A 357 -13.32 13.28 -7.68
C ARG A 357 -11.93 12.74 -7.38
N VAL A 358 -11.50 12.88 -6.13
CA VAL A 358 -10.15 12.56 -5.66
C VAL A 358 -10.25 11.61 -4.47
N GLY A 359 -9.78 10.37 -4.62
CA GLY A 359 -9.60 9.46 -3.50
C GLY A 359 -8.40 9.88 -2.65
N VAL A 360 -8.56 9.88 -1.33
CA VAL A 360 -7.52 10.17 -0.34
C VAL A 360 -7.63 9.18 0.82
N MET A 361 -6.53 8.89 1.51
CA MET A 361 -6.55 8.11 2.76
C MET A 361 -6.96 8.97 3.97
N GLN A 362 -6.91 10.30 3.84
CA GLN A 362 -7.21 11.24 4.92
C GLN A 362 -7.68 12.61 4.38
N LEU A 363 -8.80 13.10 4.93
CA LEU A 363 -9.28 14.47 4.73
C LEU A 363 -8.49 15.46 5.63
N ARG A 364 -8.34 16.72 5.21
CA ARG A 364 -7.68 17.75 6.03
C ARG A 364 -8.46 18.02 7.33
N PRO A 365 -7.79 18.10 8.49
CA PRO A 365 -8.31 18.76 9.69
C PRO A 365 -8.96 20.13 9.41
N LEU A 366 -10.05 20.44 10.09
CA LEU A 366 -10.60 21.81 10.13
C LEU A 366 -9.76 22.72 11.04
N ALA A 367 -9.14 22.18 12.09
CA ALA A 367 -8.29 22.94 13.01
C ALA A 367 -6.81 23.09 12.58
N ALA A 368 -6.36 22.46 11.48
CA ALA A 368 -4.96 22.54 11.07
C ALA A 368 -4.58 23.97 10.63
N ALA A 369 -3.58 24.52 11.32
CA ALA A 369 -2.96 25.80 10.99
C ALA A 369 -2.48 25.83 9.52
N ASP A 370 -2.69 26.95 8.86
CA ASP A 370 -2.45 27.11 7.42
C ASP A 370 -0.95 27.04 7.03
N ASP A 371 -0.02 27.02 7.99
CA ASP A 371 1.42 26.88 7.80
C ASP A 371 1.99 25.51 8.25
N SER A 372 1.13 24.54 8.57
CA SER A 372 1.53 23.16 8.90
C SER A 372 2.31 22.49 7.76
N LEU A 373 3.37 21.76 8.12
CA LEU A 373 4.21 20.99 7.19
C LEU A 373 3.69 19.57 6.93
N GLU A 374 2.54 19.20 7.49
CA GLU A 374 1.90 17.89 7.27
C GLU A 374 1.36 17.78 5.83
N TRP A 375 1.52 16.61 5.19
CA TRP A 375 1.05 16.39 3.82
C TRP A 375 -0.42 16.77 3.59
N THR A 376 -1.35 16.46 4.50
CA THR A 376 -2.79 16.77 4.30
C THR A 376 -3.06 18.28 4.23
N ALA A 377 -2.36 19.06 5.06
CA ALA A 377 -2.44 20.52 5.10
C ALA A 377 -1.77 21.15 3.87
N VAL A 378 -0.59 20.66 3.47
CA VAL A 378 0.13 21.15 2.28
C VAL A 378 -0.65 20.83 0.99
N ARG A 379 -1.22 19.62 0.89
CA ARG A 379 -2.04 19.18 -0.25
C ARG A 379 -3.28 20.05 -0.42
N THR A 380 -4.09 20.19 0.62
CA THR A 380 -5.34 20.98 0.57
C THR A 380 -5.09 22.49 0.61
N GLY A 381 -3.94 22.94 1.11
CA GLY A 381 -3.58 24.36 1.20
C GLY A 381 -3.71 25.08 -0.14
N GLN A 382 -3.20 24.50 -1.23
CA GLN A 382 -3.32 25.13 -2.56
C GLN A 382 -4.77 25.18 -3.11
N LEU A 383 -5.64 24.27 -2.65
CA LEU A 383 -7.06 24.22 -3.02
C LEU A 383 -7.87 25.30 -2.29
N THR A 384 -7.68 25.42 -0.98
CA THR A 384 -8.47 26.31 -0.11
C THR A 384 -7.81 27.67 0.11
N ASP A 385 -6.52 27.73 0.42
CA ASP A 385 -5.74 28.95 0.67
C ASP A 385 -4.51 29.06 -0.27
N PRO A 386 -4.72 29.32 -1.57
CA PRO A 386 -3.61 29.48 -2.52
C PRO A 386 -2.67 30.61 -2.09
N ARG A 387 -1.37 30.41 -2.33
CA ARG A 387 -0.33 31.33 -1.87
C ARG A 387 0.04 32.34 -2.95
N PHE A 388 0.58 33.48 -2.52
CA PHE A 388 0.95 34.57 -3.43
C PHE A 388 2.21 34.21 -4.22
N VAL A 389 3.15 33.52 -3.59
CA VAL A 389 4.29 32.82 -4.22
C VAL A 389 4.17 31.34 -3.88
N GLU A 390 4.41 30.48 -4.86
CA GLU A 390 4.24 29.03 -4.76
C GLU A 390 5.51 28.33 -5.28
N MET A 391 5.96 27.26 -4.60
CA MET A 391 7.04 26.40 -5.11
C MET A 391 6.50 25.58 -6.29
N ILE A 392 7.18 25.62 -7.43
CA ILE A 392 6.71 24.95 -8.67
C ILE A 392 7.61 23.80 -9.13
N ASP A 393 8.90 23.86 -8.81
CA ASP A 393 9.93 22.87 -9.13
C ASP A 393 11.06 22.98 -8.08
N PHE A 394 12.09 22.16 -8.20
CA PHE A 394 13.28 22.17 -7.37
C PHE A 394 14.53 22.02 -8.26
N GLY A 395 15.41 23.02 -8.19
CA GLY A 395 16.57 23.15 -9.06
C GLY A 395 17.88 22.71 -8.41
N ALA A 396 19.00 23.13 -9.02
CA ALA A 396 20.34 22.92 -8.44
C ALA A 396 20.60 23.76 -7.17
N GLU A 397 19.71 24.68 -6.86
CA GLU A 397 19.82 25.70 -5.80
C GLU A 397 18.54 25.75 -4.94
N GLY A 398 18.09 24.61 -4.40
CA GLY A 398 16.88 24.61 -3.57
C GLY A 398 15.59 24.71 -4.39
N GLY A 399 14.53 25.21 -3.76
CA GLY A 399 13.23 25.39 -4.42
C GLY A 399 13.25 26.47 -5.49
N ASP A 400 12.51 26.22 -6.57
CA ASP A 400 12.22 27.21 -7.61
C ASP A 400 10.77 27.69 -7.46
N TYR A 401 10.60 29.01 -7.45
CA TYR A 401 9.40 29.70 -6.94
C TYR A 401 8.86 30.69 -7.98
N GLU A 402 7.54 30.65 -8.20
CA GLU A 402 6.85 31.56 -9.11
C GLU A 402 5.62 32.20 -8.45
N SER A 403 5.08 33.24 -9.09
CA SER A 403 3.79 33.81 -8.77
C SER A 403 2.97 34.08 -10.03
N ARG A 404 1.76 33.51 -10.07
CA ARG A 404 0.70 33.85 -11.03
C ARG A 404 0.17 35.29 -10.88
N TRP A 405 0.56 36.01 -9.82
CA TRP A 405 0.03 37.33 -9.46
C TRP A 405 1.04 38.47 -9.64
N ALA A 406 2.35 38.19 -9.59
CA ALA A 406 3.39 39.18 -9.83
C ALA A 406 4.65 38.57 -10.45
N ASP A 407 5.28 39.30 -11.37
CA ASP A 407 6.66 38.99 -11.78
C ASP A 407 7.61 39.29 -10.60
N ILE A 408 8.51 38.36 -10.29
CA ILE A 408 9.42 38.43 -9.14
C ILE A 408 10.86 38.64 -9.62
N GLU A 409 11.44 39.79 -9.31
CA GLU A 409 12.86 40.08 -9.54
C GLU A 409 13.58 40.26 -8.19
N SER A 410 14.85 39.86 -8.09
CA SER A 410 15.67 40.10 -6.89
C SER A 410 17.08 40.53 -7.29
N ASP A 411 17.61 41.54 -6.60
CA ASP A 411 18.91 42.13 -6.84
C ASP A 411 19.78 42.06 -5.57
N ASP A 412 20.80 41.20 -5.60
CA ASP A 412 21.79 41.01 -4.55
C ASP A 412 22.68 42.25 -4.30
N VAL A 413 22.73 43.21 -5.24
CA VAL A 413 23.56 44.42 -5.12
C VAL A 413 22.83 45.51 -4.36
N THR A 414 21.54 45.74 -4.64
CA THR A 414 20.70 46.68 -3.87
C THR A 414 20.06 46.04 -2.64
N LEU A 415 20.09 44.71 -2.50
CA LEU A 415 19.38 43.93 -1.49
C LEU A 415 17.87 44.19 -1.54
N ALA A 416 17.30 44.14 -2.73
CA ALA A 416 15.89 44.39 -2.98
C ALA A 416 15.22 43.23 -3.73
N THR A 417 13.95 42.97 -3.42
CA THR A 417 13.05 42.12 -4.22
C THR A 417 11.91 42.97 -4.73
N THR A 418 11.71 42.99 -6.05
CA THR A 418 10.64 43.71 -6.74
C THR A 418 9.55 42.71 -7.14
N LEU A 419 8.30 43.07 -6.85
CA LEU A 419 7.10 42.30 -7.17
C LEU A 419 6.20 43.15 -8.07
N THR A 420 6.20 42.89 -9.38
CA THR A 420 5.43 43.67 -10.37
C THR A 420 4.08 43.02 -10.64
N THR A 421 2.99 43.66 -10.22
CA THR A 421 1.65 43.02 -10.24
C THR A 421 1.08 42.85 -11.66
N THR A 422 0.73 41.62 -12.02
CA THR A 422 0.23 41.30 -13.36
C THR A 422 -1.13 41.97 -13.62
N PRO A 423 -1.53 42.21 -14.89
CA PRO A 423 -2.86 42.76 -15.18
C PRO A 423 -3.99 41.91 -14.57
N ALA A 424 -3.88 40.58 -14.66
CA ALA A 424 -4.87 39.65 -14.13
C ALA A 424 -4.97 39.64 -12.58
N ALA A 425 -3.93 40.11 -11.88
CA ALA A 425 -3.95 40.35 -10.44
C ALA A 425 -4.63 41.69 -10.12
N ARG A 426 -4.29 42.76 -10.87
CA ARG A 426 -4.85 44.10 -10.69
C ARG A 426 -6.34 44.20 -11.03
N ASP A 427 -6.79 43.47 -12.06
CA ASP A 427 -8.22 43.31 -12.39
C ASP A 427 -9.04 42.72 -11.22
N ARG A 428 -8.37 42.04 -10.28
CA ARG A 428 -8.93 41.41 -9.07
C ARG A 428 -8.59 42.15 -7.78
N GLY A 429 -8.09 43.38 -7.88
CA GLY A 429 -7.74 44.22 -6.73
C GLY A 429 -6.47 43.80 -5.97
N MET A 430 -5.69 42.85 -6.49
CA MET A 430 -4.32 42.57 -6.05
C MET A 430 -3.35 43.60 -6.66
N THR A 431 -3.53 44.85 -6.23
CA THR A 431 -2.66 45.98 -6.59
C THR A 431 -1.39 45.98 -5.74
N ALA A 432 -0.35 46.67 -6.21
CA ALA A 432 0.86 46.89 -5.41
C ALA A 432 0.56 47.44 -4.00
N ALA A 433 -0.45 48.30 -3.85
CA ALA A 433 -0.84 48.83 -2.53
C ALA A 433 -1.44 47.77 -1.58
N THR A 434 -2.19 46.79 -2.10
CA THR A 434 -2.78 45.71 -1.29
C THR A 434 -1.78 44.60 -0.99
N VAL A 435 -0.88 44.28 -1.94
CA VAL A 435 0.28 43.40 -1.71
C VAL A 435 1.22 44.01 -0.67
N ALA A 436 1.59 45.28 -0.80
CA ALA A 436 2.45 45.98 0.16
C ALA A 436 1.84 46.05 1.57
N ARG A 437 0.51 46.23 1.69
CA ARG A 437 -0.17 46.17 2.99
C ARG A 437 -0.01 44.80 3.64
N ARG A 438 -0.22 43.71 2.89
CA ARG A 438 -0.05 42.34 3.40
C ARG A 438 1.39 42.04 3.81
N LEU A 439 2.37 42.56 3.07
CA LEU A 439 3.78 42.46 3.42
C LEU A 439 4.15 43.26 4.69
N VAL A 440 3.48 44.38 4.96
CA VAL A 440 3.62 45.09 6.25
C VAL A 440 2.89 44.35 7.38
N GLU A 441 1.76 43.70 7.11
CA GLU A 441 1.06 42.83 8.07
C GLU A 441 1.94 41.64 8.50
N MET A 442 2.76 41.07 7.61
CA MET A 442 3.69 39.96 7.94
C MET A 442 4.81 40.37 8.90
N ALA A 443 5.23 41.63 8.89
CA ALA A 443 6.25 42.15 9.82
C ALA A 443 5.68 42.59 11.18
N ASN A 444 4.37 42.42 11.44
CA ASN A 444 3.71 42.90 12.65
C ASN A 444 3.38 41.73 13.61
N PRO A 445 4.02 41.61 14.80
CA PRO A 445 3.75 40.55 15.77
C PRO A 445 2.32 40.48 16.33
N ALA A 446 1.49 41.49 16.10
CA ALA A 446 0.06 41.49 16.46
C ALA A 446 -0.87 41.06 15.31
N SER A 447 -0.32 40.63 14.18
CA SER A 447 -1.06 40.19 13.00
C SER A 447 -1.17 38.66 12.95
N SER A 448 -2.30 38.13 12.45
CA SER A 448 -2.40 36.73 12.04
C SER A 448 -1.59 36.39 10.78
N ALA A 449 -0.99 37.41 10.14
CA ALA A 449 -0.04 37.25 9.04
C ALA A 449 1.41 37.06 9.48
N PHE A 450 1.71 37.17 10.78
CA PHE A 450 3.07 37.37 11.27
C PHE A 450 4.02 36.21 10.92
N ASP A 451 5.14 36.54 10.25
CA ASP A 451 6.24 35.61 10.00
C ASP A 451 7.53 36.17 10.61
N GLU A 452 8.13 35.39 11.51
CA GLU A 452 9.31 35.76 12.30
C GLU A 452 10.57 35.93 11.43
N VAL A 453 10.72 35.08 10.41
CA VAL A 453 11.85 35.10 9.48
C VAL A 453 11.73 36.34 8.59
N TYR A 454 10.54 36.58 8.03
CA TYR A 454 10.25 37.79 7.26
C TYR A 454 10.50 39.07 8.06
N GLN A 455 10.00 39.17 9.30
CA GLN A 455 10.21 40.34 10.14
C GLN A 455 11.69 40.61 10.41
N SER A 456 12.50 39.57 10.60
CA SER A 456 13.95 39.72 10.82
C SER A 456 14.72 40.23 9.59
N LEU A 457 14.18 40.02 8.39
CA LEU A 457 14.82 40.32 7.11
C LEU A 457 14.30 41.60 6.45
N ALA A 458 13.01 41.90 6.53
CA ALA A 458 12.38 43.01 5.82
C ALA A 458 12.67 44.37 6.48
N ARG A 459 13.40 45.24 5.77
CA ARG A 459 13.81 46.58 6.25
C ARG A 459 12.78 47.66 5.93
N SER A 460 12.17 47.61 4.74
CA SER A 460 11.09 48.50 4.33
C SER A 460 10.36 47.96 3.09
N VAL A 461 9.07 48.26 2.98
CA VAL A 461 8.24 47.96 1.81
C VAL A 461 7.80 49.28 1.18
N ALA A 462 8.04 49.45 -0.12
CA ALA A 462 7.67 50.62 -0.90
C ALA A 462 6.76 50.24 -2.09
N VAL A 463 5.96 51.19 -2.59
CA VAL A 463 5.07 51.01 -3.74
C VAL A 463 5.50 51.96 -4.85
N GLU A 464 5.85 51.39 -6.00
CA GLU A 464 6.35 52.11 -7.18
C GLU A 464 5.49 51.78 -8.40
N GLY A 465 4.38 52.50 -8.53
CA GLY A 465 3.38 52.26 -9.58
C GLY A 465 2.65 50.93 -9.38
N ASP A 466 2.85 50.01 -10.33
CA ASP A 466 2.30 48.64 -10.30
C ASP A 466 3.21 47.64 -9.56
N SER A 467 4.36 48.09 -9.04
CA SER A 467 5.36 47.25 -8.37
C SER A 467 5.44 47.52 -6.87
N VAL A 468 5.79 46.48 -6.10
CA VAL A 468 6.19 46.58 -4.70
C VAL A 468 7.68 46.30 -4.58
N VAL A 469 8.44 47.16 -3.91
CA VAL A 469 9.87 46.96 -3.65
C VAL A 469 10.04 46.64 -2.17
N ILE A 470 10.51 45.42 -1.88
CA ILE A 470 10.93 45.00 -0.54
C ILE A 470 12.43 45.21 -0.43
N GLN A 471 12.86 46.09 0.46
CA GLN A 471 14.26 46.25 0.83
C GLN A 471 14.58 45.30 1.98
N TRP A 472 15.66 44.53 1.87
CA TRP A 472 16.14 43.62 2.91
C TRP A 472 17.20 44.27 3.82
N HIS A 473 17.36 43.73 5.03
CA HIS A 473 18.38 44.11 6.01
C HIS A 473 19.75 43.51 5.72
N ARG A 474 19.78 42.33 5.08
CA ARG A 474 20.96 41.52 4.72
C ARG A 474 20.64 40.70 3.46
N PRO A 475 21.64 40.15 2.74
CA PRO A 475 21.38 39.19 1.68
C PRO A 475 20.58 37.99 2.19
N HIS A 476 19.68 37.47 1.36
CA HIS A 476 18.96 36.22 1.61
C HIS A 476 18.80 35.45 0.30
N ILE A 477 19.07 34.15 0.32
CA ILE A 477 19.36 33.36 -0.90
C ILE A 477 18.10 33.03 -1.71
N ARG A 478 16.97 32.82 -1.04
CA ARG A 478 15.66 32.60 -1.67
C ARG A 478 14.63 33.53 -1.03
N PRO A 479 14.61 34.84 -1.34
CA PRO A 479 13.62 35.77 -0.77
C PRO A 479 12.18 35.34 -1.08
N ALA A 480 11.95 34.82 -2.29
CA ALA A 480 10.67 34.28 -2.74
C ALA A 480 10.08 33.19 -1.81
N ALA A 481 10.92 32.34 -1.21
CA ALA A 481 10.49 31.27 -0.29
C ALA A 481 9.79 31.78 0.98
N ILE A 482 10.04 33.04 1.37
CA ILE A 482 9.42 33.68 2.53
C ILE A 482 8.07 34.33 2.17
N LEU A 483 7.84 34.61 0.88
CA LEU A 483 6.66 35.35 0.39
C LEU A 483 5.41 34.47 0.18
N GLN A 484 5.41 33.24 0.70
CA GLN A 484 4.34 32.23 0.59
C GLN A 484 3.10 32.55 1.46
N THR A 485 2.58 33.80 1.45
CA THR A 485 1.35 34.22 2.18
C THR A 485 0.08 33.88 1.42
N SER A 486 -1.02 33.70 2.17
CA SER A 486 -2.40 33.63 1.68
C SER A 486 -2.81 34.75 0.71
N VAL A 487 -3.31 34.37 -0.48
CA VAL A 487 -3.93 35.29 -1.45
C VAL A 487 -5.30 35.78 -0.98
N ARG A 488 -6.04 35.00 -0.17
CA ARG A 488 -7.38 35.39 0.34
C ARG A 488 -7.40 36.73 1.08
N THR A 489 -6.25 37.12 1.63
CA THR A 489 -6.06 38.35 2.41
C THR A 489 -5.60 39.55 1.56
N MET A 490 -5.23 39.32 0.30
CA MET A 490 -4.76 40.34 -0.64
C MET A 490 -5.88 40.81 -1.58
N GLY A 491 -6.45 41.98 -1.28
CA GLY A 491 -7.46 42.63 -2.13
C GLY A 491 -8.80 42.85 -1.41
N PRO A 492 -9.88 43.11 -2.17
CA PRO A 492 -11.25 43.17 -1.65
C PRO A 492 -11.79 41.76 -1.32
N PRO A 493 -12.59 41.57 -0.26
CA PRO A 493 -13.22 40.27 0.06
C PRO A 493 -14.25 39.73 -0.94
N ALA A 494 -14.36 40.31 -2.14
CA ALA A 494 -15.41 40.05 -3.11
C ALA A 494 -15.00 39.07 -4.24
N ASP A 495 -13.70 38.82 -4.42
CA ASP A 495 -13.17 37.97 -5.50
C ASP A 495 -13.25 36.47 -5.17
N ALA A 496 -14.45 36.02 -4.78
CA ALA A 496 -14.74 34.66 -4.33
C ALA A 496 -14.42 33.56 -5.37
N GLY A 497 -14.20 33.91 -6.65
CA GLY A 497 -14.06 32.97 -7.76
C GLY A 497 -12.76 32.16 -7.84
N LEU A 498 -11.70 32.58 -7.16
CA LEU A 498 -10.34 32.09 -7.44
C LEU A 498 -9.97 30.76 -6.77
N TRP A 499 -10.27 30.65 -5.49
CA TRP A 499 -10.00 29.50 -4.63
C TRP A 499 -11.27 28.72 -4.37
N PHE A 500 -11.13 27.49 -3.86
CA PHE A 500 -12.29 26.72 -3.43
C PHE A 500 -12.63 27.02 -1.97
N THR A 501 -13.91 26.95 -1.65
CA THR A 501 -14.44 26.92 -0.29
C THR A 501 -15.00 25.53 -0.01
N ARG A 502 -14.70 24.96 1.16
CA ARG A 502 -15.36 23.74 1.63
C ARG A 502 -16.84 24.03 1.85
N ASP A 503 -17.69 23.16 1.34
CA ASP A 503 -19.12 23.18 1.58
C ASP A 503 -19.43 22.26 2.77
N GLU A 504 -19.61 22.86 3.94
CA GLU A 504 -19.93 22.15 5.18
C GLU A 504 -21.37 21.60 5.21
N GLN A 505 -22.23 21.92 4.22
CA GLN A 505 -23.59 21.36 4.12
C GLN A 505 -23.62 20.02 3.36
N HIS A 506 -22.68 19.82 2.44
CA HIS A 506 -22.55 18.59 1.64
C HIS A 506 -21.27 17.79 1.97
N SER A 507 -20.40 18.30 2.84
CA SER A 507 -19.30 17.50 3.41
C SER A 507 -19.82 16.54 4.49
N SER A 508 -19.16 15.40 4.62
CA SER A 508 -19.32 14.43 5.70
C SER A 508 -17.95 14.08 6.29
N ASP A 509 -17.89 13.02 7.08
CA ASP A 509 -16.65 12.43 7.59
C ASP A 509 -15.92 11.62 6.50
N GLU A 510 -16.64 11.23 5.43
CA GLU A 510 -16.17 10.44 4.29
C GLU A 510 -15.94 11.28 3.01
N GLU A 511 -16.68 12.37 2.79
CA GLU A 511 -16.48 13.31 1.67
C GLU A 511 -16.19 14.74 2.16
N ALA A 512 -15.12 15.37 1.65
CA ALA A 512 -14.98 16.83 1.70
C ALA A 512 -15.34 17.42 0.34
N ASN A 513 -16.47 18.13 0.30
CA ASN A 513 -16.98 18.79 -0.90
C ASN A 513 -16.43 20.22 -0.98
N TYR A 514 -15.86 20.60 -2.12
CA TYR A 514 -15.25 21.92 -2.36
C TYR A 514 -15.82 22.56 -3.63
N GLU A 515 -16.38 23.77 -3.53
CA GLU A 515 -16.85 24.57 -4.67
C GLU A 515 -16.03 25.86 -4.82
N ARG A 516 -15.86 26.32 -6.06
CA ARG A 516 -15.62 27.74 -6.37
C ARG A 516 -16.71 28.30 -7.31
N PRO A 517 -16.99 29.62 -7.28
CA PRO A 517 -17.98 30.26 -8.16
C PRO A 517 -17.82 29.99 -9.66
N PRO A 518 -18.92 30.02 -10.43
CA PRO A 518 -18.91 29.81 -11.88
C PRO A 518 -18.21 30.94 -12.63
N GLY A 519 -17.66 30.61 -13.81
CA GLY A 519 -17.02 31.57 -14.72
C GLY A 519 -15.48 31.56 -14.73
N VAL A 520 -14.85 30.71 -13.92
CA VAL A 520 -13.40 30.50 -13.92
C VAL A 520 -13.04 29.20 -14.64
N VAL A 521 -11.98 29.22 -15.46
CA VAL A 521 -11.50 28.09 -16.28
C VAL A 521 -10.94 26.97 -15.39
N GLY A 522 -11.20 25.71 -15.76
CA GLY A 522 -10.90 24.50 -14.98
C GLY A 522 -12.11 23.99 -14.17
N PRO A 523 -11.92 23.05 -13.24
CA PRO A 523 -13.01 22.46 -12.43
C PRO A 523 -13.79 23.49 -11.62
N ARG A 524 -15.11 23.33 -11.47
CA ARG A 524 -15.94 24.13 -10.54
C ARG A 524 -16.03 23.47 -9.16
N PHE A 525 -16.10 22.14 -9.16
CA PHE A 525 -16.21 21.30 -7.97
C PHE A 525 -14.99 20.36 -7.86
N VAL A 526 -14.49 20.19 -6.65
CA VAL A 526 -13.57 19.11 -6.27
C VAL A 526 -14.20 18.38 -5.10
N VAL A 527 -14.26 17.05 -5.17
CA VAL A 527 -14.70 16.21 -4.06
C VAL A 527 -13.53 15.33 -3.64
N GLU A 528 -13.09 15.47 -2.40
CA GLU A 528 -12.19 14.50 -1.79
C GLU A 528 -13.04 13.41 -1.12
N GLN A 529 -12.81 12.16 -1.51
CA GLN A 529 -13.46 10.99 -0.92
C GLN A 529 -12.40 10.22 -0.11
N ALA A 530 -12.65 10.06 1.19
CA ALA A 530 -11.85 9.23 2.06
C ALA A 530 -12.06 7.74 1.73
N PHE A 531 -11.00 6.96 1.90
CA PHE A 531 -11.04 5.50 1.85
C PHE A 531 -10.27 4.94 3.03
N ASP A 532 -10.87 4.01 3.77
CA ASP A 532 -10.18 3.31 4.85
C ASP A 532 -9.09 2.39 4.33
N ASP A 533 -9.19 1.84 3.12
CA ASP A 533 -8.22 0.86 2.62
C ASP A 533 -7.82 1.08 1.15
N ASP A 534 -6.62 0.61 0.80
CA ASP A 534 -6.04 0.79 -0.53
C ASP A 534 -6.69 -0.08 -1.60
N GLU A 535 -7.29 -1.22 -1.26
CA GLU A 535 -8.04 -2.04 -2.22
C GLU A 535 -9.32 -1.32 -2.67
N SER A 536 -10.12 -0.80 -1.73
CA SER A 536 -11.33 -0.02 -2.01
C SER A 536 -11.01 1.23 -2.83
N ALA A 537 -9.97 1.99 -2.45
CA ALA A 537 -9.54 3.16 -3.20
C ALA A 537 -9.07 2.82 -4.64
N ILE A 538 -8.33 1.72 -4.80
CA ILE A 538 -7.89 1.24 -6.12
C ILE A 538 -9.06 0.75 -6.95
N ASN A 539 -10.02 0.04 -6.36
CA ASN A 539 -11.20 -0.45 -7.05
C ASN A 539 -12.11 0.71 -7.48
N ALA A 540 -12.27 1.74 -6.63
CA ALA A 540 -12.95 2.98 -6.98
C ALA A 540 -12.24 3.72 -8.14
N LEU A 541 -10.91 3.78 -8.13
CA LEU A 541 -10.14 4.35 -9.24
C LEU A 541 -10.28 3.50 -10.51
N VAL A 542 -10.23 2.17 -10.45
CA VAL A 542 -10.30 1.28 -11.63
C VAL A 542 -11.71 1.22 -12.23
N ALA A 543 -12.77 1.29 -11.40
CA ALA A 543 -14.14 1.52 -11.85
C ALA A 543 -14.35 2.94 -12.42
N GLY A 544 -13.51 3.90 -12.00
CA GLY A 544 -13.60 5.30 -12.38
C GLY A 544 -14.66 6.08 -11.61
N GLN A 545 -14.99 5.65 -10.39
CA GLN A 545 -15.81 6.39 -9.42
C GLN A 545 -15.06 7.67 -8.96
N ILE A 546 -13.74 7.54 -8.77
CA ILE A 546 -12.79 8.66 -8.61
C ILE A 546 -11.93 8.83 -9.87
N ASP A 547 -11.47 10.06 -10.11
CA ASP A 547 -10.62 10.43 -11.26
C ASP A 547 -9.13 10.39 -10.94
N VAL A 548 -8.79 10.62 -9.67
CA VAL A 548 -7.44 10.66 -9.14
C VAL A 548 -7.44 9.98 -7.77
N LEU A 549 -6.36 9.30 -7.43
CA LEU A 549 -6.07 8.71 -6.11
C LEU A 549 -4.74 9.29 -5.63
N ASP A 550 -4.77 10.01 -4.52
CA ASP A 550 -3.58 10.52 -3.85
C ASP A 550 -2.78 9.39 -3.17
N ARG A 551 -1.49 9.65 -2.91
CA ARG A 551 -0.58 8.82 -2.08
C ARG A 551 -0.74 7.31 -2.24
N VAL A 552 -0.51 6.82 -3.45
CA VAL A 552 -0.51 5.38 -3.77
C VAL A 552 0.53 4.63 -2.93
N PRO A 553 0.16 3.58 -2.16
CA PRO A 553 1.11 2.80 -1.37
C PRO A 553 2.17 2.08 -2.23
N PRO A 554 3.43 1.95 -1.77
CA PRO A 554 4.53 1.44 -2.61
C PRO A 554 4.36 -0.01 -3.09
N TRP A 555 3.57 -0.84 -2.38
CA TRP A 555 3.24 -2.20 -2.81
C TRP A 555 2.19 -2.25 -3.95
N GLN A 556 1.32 -1.24 -4.10
CA GLN A 556 0.28 -1.19 -5.14
C GLN A 556 0.75 -0.59 -6.47
N LEU A 557 1.91 0.09 -6.50
CA LEU A 557 2.43 0.79 -7.69
C LEU A 557 2.49 -0.12 -8.93
N ASP A 558 2.98 -1.35 -8.78
CA ASP A 558 3.13 -2.29 -9.90
C ASP A 558 1.77 -2.70 -10.49
N ARG A 559 0.75 -2.93 -9.65
CA ARG A 559 -0.62 -3.26 -10.06
C ARG A 559 -1.29 -2.10 -10.78
N LEU A 560 -1.17 -0.88 -10.24
CA LEU A 560 -1.77 0.31 -10.84
C LEU A 560 -1.09 0.67 -12.17
N SER A 561 0.22 0.49 -12.29
CA SER A 561 0.94 0.70 -13.56
C SER A 561 0.55 -0.29 -14.67
N GLN A 562 0.03 -1.47 -14.29
CA GLN A 562 -0.48 -2.50 -15.21
C GLN A 562 -1.98 -2.36 -15.50
N SER A 563 -2.70 -1.47 -14.79
CA SER A 563 -4.15 -1.34 -14.88
C SER A 563 -4.58 -0.48 -16.07
N SER A 564 -5.36 -1.05 -16.99
CA SER A 564 -5.83 -0.35 -18.19
C SER A 564 -6.74 0.83 -17.83
N GLY A 565 -6.45 2.03 -18.34
CA GLY A 565 -7.21 3.24 -18.06
C GLY A 565 -6.68 4.07 -16.87
N VAL A 566 -5.58 3.64 -16.26
CA VAL A 566 -4.88 4.36 -15.17
C VAL A 566 -3.48 4.76 -15.63
N ARG A 567 -2.99 5.91 -15.14
CA ARG A 567 -1.60 6.37 -15.21
C ARG A 567 -1.13 6.67 -13.79
N VAL A 568 -0.05 6.04 -13.36
CA VAL A 568 0.67 6.42 -12.14
C VAL A 568 1.61 7.58 -12.48
N VAL A 569 1.62 8.61 -11.65
CA VAL A 569 2.43 9.84 -11.79
C VAL A 569 3.21 10.05 -10.50
N ARG A 570 4.45 10.55 -10.61
CA ARG A 570 5.35 10.75 -9.47
C ARG A 570 5.22 12.18 -8.93
N TYR A 571 5.30 12.35 -7.62
CA TYR A 571 5.54 13.68 -7.03
C TYR A 571 7.01 14.07 -7.13
N ARG A 572 7.24 15.36 -7.38
CA ARG A 572 8.58 15.94 -7.54
C ARG A 572 9.42 15.77 -6.29
N LEU A 573 8.84 16.08 -5.13
CA LEU A 573 9.53 16.08 -3.85
C LEU A 573 9.13 14.89 -2.95
N PRO A 574 10.11 14.24 -2.29
CA PRO A 574 9.84 13.23 -1.27
C PRO A 574 9.27 13.83 0.04
N THR A 575 8.75 12.97 0.93
CA THR A 575 8.36 13.34 2.31
C THR A 575 9.26 12.66 3.35
N VAL A 576 9.36 13.24 4.55
CA VAL A 576 10.04 12.62 5.71
C VAL A 576 9.00 12.10 6.69
N HIS A 577 9.11 10.82 7.03
CA HIS A 577 8.31 10.18 8.07
C HIS A 577 9.00 10.37 9.42
N VAL A 578 8.24 10.77 10.45
CA VAL A 578 8.75 11.00 11.81
C VAL A 578 7.77 10.50 12.86
N LEU A 579 8.27 10.28 14.09
CA LEU A 579 7.42 10.35 15.28
C LEU A 579 7.67 11.70 15.98
N LEU A 580 6.60 12.47 16.15
CA LEU A 580 6.57 13.72 16.89
C LEU A 580 6.38 13.43 18.40
N PRO A 581 7.28 13.87 19.30
CA PRO A 581 7.13 13.65 20.74
C PRO A 581 6.23 14.70 21.42
N ASN A 582 5.23 14.26 22.18
CA ASN A 582 4.50 15.14 23.08
C ASN A 582 5.28 15.31 24.40
N TYR A 583 5.86 16.49 24.62
CA TYR A 583 6.62 16.80 25.82
C TYR A 583 5.75 16.97 27.09
N ALA A 584 4.41 16.89 26.98
CA ALA A 584 3.54 16.69 28.14
C ALA A 584 3.80 15.34 28.84
N ASN A 585 4.36 14.35 28.15
CA ASN A 585 4.87 13.11 28.77
C ASN A 585 6.31 13.32 29.28
N PRO A 586 6.56 13.25 30.61
CA PRO A 586 7.88 13.53 31.17
C PRO A 586 9.01 12.59 30.74
N LEU A 587 8.71 11.38 30.22
CA LEU A 587 9.73 10.48 29.67
C LEU A 587 10.30 11.01 28.35
N LEU A 588 9.47 11.62 27.51
CA LEU A 588 9.88 12.13 26.20
C LEU A 588 10.78 13.36 26.30
N GLU A 589 10.86 14.01 27.46
CA GLU A 589 11.89 15.02 27.75
C GLU A 589 13.32 14.45 27.76
N PHE A 590 13.50 13.20 28.18
CA PHE A 590 14.83 12.59 28.29
C PHE A 590 15.34 12.21 26.89
N ARG A 591 16.46 12.82 26.48
CA ARG A 591 17.13 12.52 25.21
C ARG A 591 17.52 11.04 25.12
N GLU A 592 17.84 10.43 26.26
CA GLU A 592 18.18 9.02 26.38
C GLU A 592 16.97 8.13 26.04
N PHE A 593 15.75 8.52 26.42
CA PHE A 593 14.52 7.84 26.01
C PHE A 593 14.21 8.04 24.52
N ARG A 594 14.36 9.27 23.99
CA ARG A 594 14.23 9.53 22.54
C ARG A 594 15.26 8.77 21.71
N ARG A 595 16.48 8.58 22.23
CA ARG A 595 17.49 7.67 21.65
C ARG A 595 17.08 6.20 21.76
N ALA A 596 16.44 5.78 22.85
CA ALA A 596 15.90 4.42 22.97
C ALA A 596 14.87 4.12 21.86
N LEU A 597 13.95 5.05 21.59
CA LEU A 597 13.02 4.95 20.46
C LEU A 597 13.74 4.79 19.12
N CYS A 598 14.84 5.53 18.88
CA CYS A 598 15.65 5.34 17.68
C CYS A 598 16.22 3.91 17.59
N TYR A 599 16.96 3.45 18.61
CA TYR A 599 17.61 2.13 18.60
C TYR A 599 16.62 0.96 18.67
N GLY A 600 15.39 1.21 19.14
CA GLY A 600 14.32 0.22 19.28
C GLY A 600 13.45 0.03 18.04
N ILE A 601 13.62 0.86 16.99
CA ILE A 601 12.89 0.74 15.73
C ILE A 601 13.86 0.38 14.59
N ASP A 602 13.59 -0.74 13.92
CA ASP A 602 14.29 -1.14 12.70
C ASP A 602 13.73 -0.41 11.48
N ARG A 603 14.16 0.84 11.33
CA ARG A 603 13.83 1.69 10.19
C ARG A 603 14.33 1.13 8.87
N ALA A 604 15.35 0.26 8.85
CA ALA A 604 15.86 -0.35 7.62
C ALA A 604 14.94 -1.49 7.18
N GLY A 605 14.68 -2.48 8.05
CA GLY A 605 13.73 -3.57 7.76
C GLY A 605 12.33 -3.07 7.43
N ILE A 606 11.86 -1.97 8.05
CA ILE A 606 10.58 -1.36 7.69
C ILE A 606 10.61 -0.79 6.25
N VAL A 607 11.67 -0.09 5.82
CA VAL A 607 11.71 0.43 4.44
C VAL A 607 11.88 -0.71 3.43
N ASP A 608 12.88 -1.56 3.63
CA ASP A 608 13.33 -2.52 2.62
C ASP A 608 12.40 -3.74 2.54
N ASP A 609 12.08 -4.38 3.67
CA ASP A 609 11.27 -5.60 3.69
C ASP A 609 9.76 -5.31 3.73
N LEU A 610 9.30 -4.32 4.52
CA LEU A 610 7.88 -4.08 4.76
C LEU A 610 7.22 -3.14 3.73
N LEU A 611 7.79 -1.95 3.51
CA LEU A 611 7.21 -0.97 2.57
C LEU A 611 7.49 -1.34 1.11
N LEU A 612 8.72 -1.76 0.79
CA LEU A 612 9.11 -2.10 -0.57
C LEU A 612 8.93 -3.59 -0.91
N GLY A 613 8.78 -4.49 0.06
CA GLY A 613 8.61 -5.92 -0.19
C GLY A 613 9.88 -6.62 -0.70
N GLY A 614 11.05 -6.19 -0.21
CA GLY A 614 12.36 -6.67 -0.66
C GLY A 614 12.82 -6.10 -2.01
N ARG A 615 12.08 -5.15 -2.59
CA ARG A 615 12.48 -4.41 -3.81
C ARG A 615 13.37 -3.23 -3.42
N ALA A 616 14.30 -2.84 -4.29
CA ALA A 616 15.12 -1.63 -4.10
C ALA A 616 14.58 -0.49 -4.96
N GLN A 617 14.23 0.65 -4.33
CA GLN A 617 13.70 1.83 -5.02
C GLN A 617 14.48 3.08 -4.61
N ILE A 618 14.86 3.92 -5.58
CA ILE A 618 15.65 5.13 -5.33
C ILE A 618 14.83 6.15 -4.53
N GLY A 619 15.48 6.85 -3.59
CA GLY A 619 14.86 7.85 -2.72
C GLY A 619 14.10 7.30 -1.51
N PHE A 620 13.77 6.01 -1.48
CA PHE A 620 13.35 5.33 -0.26
C PHE A 620 14.57 4.97 0.59
N ARG A 621 14.67 5.49 1.83
CA ARG A 621 15.72 5.11 2.79
C ARG A 621 15.47 5.61 4.21
N PRO A 622 16.01 4.93 5.25
CA PRO A 622 16.09 5.48 6.60
C PRO A 622 16.81 6.83 6.63
N VAL A 623 16.39 7.74 7.51
CA VAL A 623 17.00 9.08 7.66
C VAL A 623 17.56 9.31 9.07
N SER A 624 18.51 10.25 9.17
CA SER A 624 19.22 10.60 10.42
C SER A 624 18.65 11.82 11.14
N GLY A 625 17.69 12.51 10.54
CA GLY A 625 17.12 13.78 10.99
C GLY A 625 15.94 14.21 10.11
N PRO A 626 15.39 15.42 10.31
CA PRO A 626 14.10 15.83 9.76
C PRO A 626 14.11 16.37 8.31
N PHE A 627 15.28 16.53 7.70
CA PHE A 627 15.41 17.14 6.37
C PHE A 627 15.47 16.09 5.26
N LEU A 628 14.96 16.45 4.08
CA LEU A 628 15.08 15.60 2.89
C LEU A 628 16.54 15.25 2.62
N ALA A 629 16.74 13.98 2.34
CA ALA A 629 18.04 13.32 2.26
C ALA A 629 18.52 13.13 0.82
N GLY A 630 17.67 13.52 -0.15
CA GLY A 630 17.84 13.32 -1.59
C GLY A 630 17.57 11.88 -2.03
N GLU A 631 17.37 11.67 -3.32
CA GLU A 631 17.44 10.38 -3.99
C GLU A 631 18.84 9.77 -3.91
N ASN A 632 19.87 10.60 -4.07
CA ASN A 632 21.26 10.21 -4.19
C ASN A 632 22.19 11.27 -3.56
N ALA A 633 23.49 10.95 -3.44
CA ALA A 633 24.46 11.80 -2.73
C ALA A 633 24.81 13.12 -3.46
N THR A 634 24.36 13.32 -4.69
CA THR A 634 24.55 14.52 -5.53
C THR A 634 23.24 15.26 -5.82
N ASP A 635 22.12 14.80 -5.25
CA ASP A 635 20.82 15.42 -5.39
C ASP A 635 20.76 16.78 -4.64
N PRO A 636 20.43 17.90 -5.32
CA PRO A 636 20.31 19.20 -4.66
C PRO A 636 19.21 19.23 -3.59
N ILE A 637 18.19 18.39 -3.66
CA ILE A 637 17.15 18.26 -2.61
C ILE A 637 17.78 17.90 -1.26
N GLY A 638 18.90 17.15 -1.28
CA GLY A 638 19.66 16.77 -0.08
C GLY A 638 20.57 17.86 0.49
N TYR A 639 20.49 19.14 0.08
CA TYR A 639 21.53 20.14 0.40
C TYR A 639 21.73 20.36 1.91
N ALA A 640 20.65 20.32 2.71
CA ALA A 640 20.67 20.46 4.17
C ALA A 640 21.08 19.16 4.90
N TYR A 641 20.86 18.01 4.27
CA TYR A 641 21.19 16.71 4.84
C TYR A 641 22.70 16.47 4.86
N ARG A 642 23.18 15.70 5.84
CA ARG A 642 24.61 15.45 6.07
C ARG A 642 24.89 13.94 5.93
N PRO A 643 25.24 13.43 4.73
CA PRO A 643 25.39 11.99 4.48
C PRO A 643 26.42 11.25 5.36
N GLN A 644 27.30 11.98 6.04
CA GLN A 644 28.26 11.43 7.00
C GLN A 644 27.61 11.08 8.36
N LEU A 645 26.44 11.63 8.67
CA LEU A 645 25.62 11.19 9.79
C LEU A 645 24.70 10.09 9.30
N GLN A 646 25.00 8.86 9.73
CA GLN A 646 24.15 7.72 9.42
C GLN A 646 22.89 7.73 10.30
N PRO A 647 21.76 7.21 9.80
CA PRO A 647 20.64 6.80 10.65
C PRO A 647 21.16 5.87 11.77
N ARG A 648 20.58 5.95 12.97
CA ARG A 648 20.99 5.05 14.05
C ARG A 648 20.68 3.60 13.66
N PRO A 649 21.57 2.63 13.91
CA PRO A 649 21.26 1.22 13.68
C PRO A 649 20.11 0.74 14.58
N TYR A 650 19.55 -0.41 14.26
CA TYR A 650 18.66 -1.14 15.16
C TYR A 650 19.51 -1.89 16.20
N GLU A 651 19.37 -1.52 17.48
CA GLU A 651 20.10 -2.09 18.60
C GLU A 651 19.15 -2.31 19.79
N PRO A 652 18.26 -3.33 19.74
CA PRO A 652 17.18 -3.49 20.71
C PRO A 652 17.64 -3.62 22.17
N ARG A 653 18.83 -4.19 22.40
CA ARG A 653 19.45 -4.25 23.73
C ARG A 653 19.88 -2.87 24.25
N LEU A 654 20.42 -2.02 23.38
CA LEU A 654 20.78 -0.63 23.74
C LEU A 654 19.53 0.21 23.97
N ALA A 655 18.47 -0.01 23.17
CA ALA A 655 17.17 0.62 23.37
C ALA A 655 16.60 0.33 24.78
N SER A 656 16.53 -0.95 25.16
CA SER A 656 16.04 -1.36 26.47
C SER A 656 16.83 -0.73 27.62
N VAL A 657 18.17 -0.78 27.57
CA VAL A 657 19.04 -0.16 28.59
C VAL A 657 18.82 1.37 28.68
N LEU A 658 18.74 2.06 27.54
CA LEU A 658 18.49 3.52 27.52
C LEU A 658 17.10 3.88 28.06
N ALA A 659 16.08 3.05 27.78
CA ALA A 659 14.73 3.24 28.31
C ALA A 659 14.71 3.10 29.85
N THR A 660 15.32 2.05 30.39
CA THR A 660 15.43 1.83 31.84
C THR A 660 16.20 2.96 32.54
N VAL A 661 17.31 3.42 31.95
CA VAL A 661 18.07 4.58 32.48
C VAL A 661 17.22 5.85 32.51
N ALA A 662 16.40 6.11 31.49
CA ALA A 662 15.50 7.25 31.48
C ALA A 662 14.35 7.14 32.49
N ARG A 663 13.72 5.95 32.61
CA ARG A 663 12.67 5.70 33.63
C ARG A 663 13.21 5.89 35.04
N ALA A 664 14.39 5.35 35.35
CA ALA A 664 15.05 5.55 36.65
C ALA A 664 15.43 7.04 36.90
N SER A 665 15.80 7.77 35.85
CA SER A 665 16.07 9.21 35.93
C SER A 665 14.81 10.04 36.19
N LEU A 666 13.67 9.65 35.61
CA LEU A 666 12.38 10.26 35.89
C LEU A 666 11.92 9.99 37.34
N ALA A 667 11.92 8.73 37.77
CA ALA A 667 11.54 8.37 39.15
C ALA A 667 12.41 9.08 40.21
N LYS A 668 13.70 9.28 39.94
CA LYS A 668 14.59 10.08 40.79
C LYS A 668 14.20 11.57 40.81
N ARG A 669 13.80 12.14 39.66
CA ARG A 669 13.33 13.53 39.57
C ARG A 669 12.00 13.73 40.30
N GLU A 670 11.08 12.79 40.16
CA GLU A 670 9.77 12.80 40.84
C GLU A 670 9.93 12.67 42.35
N LYS A 671 10.78 11.74 42.82
CA LYS A 671 11.12 11.62 44.24
C LYS A 671 11.72 12.91 44.81
N ALA A 672 12.70 13.51 44.11
CA ALA A 672 13.29 14.77 44.55
C ALA A 672 12.29 15.95 44.57
N ALA A 673 11.33 15.97 43.64
CA ALA A 673 10.25 16.96 43.63
C ALA A 673 9.27 16.75 44.78
N ALA A 674 8.93 15.49 45.12
CA ALA A 674 8.09 15.17 46.27
C ALA A 674 8.78 15.49 47.61
N GLU A 675 10.08 15.20 47.74
CA GLU A 675 10.90 15.56 48.90
C GLU A 675 10.93 17.09 49.08
N ALA A 676 11.16 17.86 48.01
CA ALA A 676 11.10 19.32 48.05
C ALA A 676 9.70 19.84 48.43
N ALA A 677 8.64 19.31 47.83
CA ALA A 677 7.26 19.69 48.15
C ALA A 677 6.84 19.35 49.59
N SER A 678 7.47 18.34 50.21
CA SER A 678 7.26 18.02 51.63
C SER A 678 8.03 18.94 52.59
N ALA A 679 9.10 19.58 52.13
CA ALA A 679 9.93 20.47 52.93
C ALA A 679 9.32 21.88 53.11
N ASP A 680 8.50 22.36 52.16
CA ASP A 680 7.75 23.61 52.25
C ASP A 680 6.44 23.50 53.08
N GLY A 681 6.28 22.44 53.88
CA GLY A 681 5.17 22.26 54.81
C GLY A 681 5.27 23.17 56.05
N PRO A 682 4.12 23.56 56.66
CA PRO A 682 4.08 24.62 57.69
C PRO A 682 4.69 24.25 59.06
N ASP A 683 5.07 23.00 59.29
CA ASP A 683 5.65 22.51 60.57
C ASP A 683 7.20 22.61 60.63
N ALA A 684 7.83 23.33 59.71
CA ALA A 684 9.28 23.64 59.72
C ALA A 684 9.71 24.62 60.84
N ALA A 685 9.10 24.55 62.01
CA ALA A 685 9.20 25.52 63.11
C ALA A 685 9.60 24.92 64.47
N ALA A 686 10.23 23.74 64.50
CA ALA A 686 10.58 23.04 65.76
C ALA A 686 11.85 22.15 65.72
N ALA A 687 12.97 22.61 65.12
CA ALA A 687 14.23 21.84 65.13
C ALA A 687 15.55 22.66 65.03
N GLU A 688 15.68 23.81 65.70
CA GLU A 688 17.00 24.47 65.84
C GLU A 688 17.82 23.92 67.02
N SER A 689 18.93 23.21 66.74
CA SER A 689 20.15 23.20 67.58
C SER A 689 21.33 22.55 66.82
N PRO A 690 22.60 23.01 66.97
CA PRO A 690 23.68 22.63 66.08
C PRO A 690 24.76 21.71 66.70
N ALA A 691 25.09 20.64 65.96
CA ALA A 691 26.39 19.98 65.77
C ALA A 691 27.43 19.83 66.91
N GLU A 692 27.90 18.59 67.12
CA GLU A 692 29.31 18.27 67.42
C GLU A 692 29.70 16.87 66.84
N PRO A 693 30.97 16.57 66.45
CA PRO A 693 31.30 15.37 65.65
C PRO A 693 32.33 14.39 66.25
N ALA A 694 31.93 13.13 66.47
CA ALA A 694 32.75 11.92 66.71
C ALA A 694 31.78 10.70 66.78
N SER A 695 32.13 9.44 66.56
CA SER A 695 33.29 8.73 65.96
C SER A 695 32.79 7.32 65.51
N PRO A 696 33.55 6.52 64.72
CA PRO A 696 33.05 5.24 64.20
C PRO A 696 33.06 4.09 65.21
N ASN A 697 32.32 3.03 64.85
CA ASN A 697 32.07 1.76 65.54
C ASN A 697 31.05 1.81 66.68
N ASP A 698 29.89 1.19 66.45
CA ASP A 698 29.47 0.00 67.20
C ASP A 698 28.71 -0.93 66.23
N GLU A 699 28.85 -2.24 66.41
CA GLU A 699 28.15 -3.28 65.63
C GLU A 699 27.05 -3.90 66.51
N GLU A 700 25.77 -3.73 66.16
CA GLU A 700 24.68 -4.55 66.71
C GLU A 700 23.75 -5.03 65.59
N GLU A 701 23.35 -6.30 65.67
CA GLU A 701 22.53 -7.00 64.70
C GLU A 701 21.03 -6.73 64.94
N SER A 702 20.25 -6.53 63.88
CA SER A 702 18.79 -6.72 63.93
C SER A 702 18.31 -7.55 62.73
N ASP A 703 17.73 -8.71 63.05
CA ASP A 703 17.39 -9.79 62.14
C ASP A 703 16.01 -9.61 61.45
N GLY A 704 15.83 -10.29 60.30
CA GLY A 704 14.53 -10.73 59.79
C GLY A 704 13.54 -9.66 59.29
N GLY A 705 13.74 -9.16 58.06
CA GLY A 705 12.96 -8.05 57.47
C GLY A 705 12.12 -8.31 56.21
N ALA A 706 11.98 -9.56 55.77
CA ALA A 706 11.17 -10.00 54.60
C ALA A 706 11.52 -9.38 53.22
N ASP A 707 12.30 -10.11 52.42
CA ASP A 707 12.47 -9.87 50.98
C ASP A 707 11.16 -10.16 50.21
N GLY A 708 10.26 -9.18 50.18
CA GLY A 708 9.23 -9.09 49.15
C GLY A 708 9.81 -8.36 47.94
N GLU A 709 10.23 -9.11 46.90
CA GLU A 709 10.66 -8.53 45.63
C GLU A 709 9.58 -7.58 45.08
N PRO A 710 9.98 -6.41 44.54
CA PRO A 710 9.12 -5.60 43.70
C PRO A 710 8.18 -6.39 42.78
N GLU A 711 6.87 -6.45 43.04
CA GLU A 711 5.92 -6.88 42.00
C GLU A 711 5.98 -5.83 40.89
N GLU A 712 6.75 -6.13 39.84
CA GLU A 712 7.30 -5.13 38.93
C GLU A 712 6.21 -4.60 37.99
N VAL A 713 5.45 -3.60 38.50
CA VAL A 713 4.33 -2.98 37.79
C VAL A 713 4.79 -2.57 36.39
N PRO A 714 4.20 -3.16 35.33
CA PRO A 714 4.69 -2.94 33.98
C PRO A 714 4.58 -1.45 33.62
N PRO A 715 5.59 -0.87 32.97
CA PRO A 715 5.62 0.56 32.72
C PRO A 715 4.41 1.01 31.89
N PRO A 716 3.88 2.23 32.12
CA PRO A 716 2.75 2.74 31.34
C PRO A 716 3.10 2.78 29.85
N ALA A 717 2.14 2.34 29.04
CA ALA A 717 2.27 2.31 27.58
C ALA A 717 2.22 3.72 27.00
N LEU A 718 3.07 4.00 26.01
CA LEU A 718 3.00 5.22 25.21
C LEU A 718 1.83 5.11 24.23
N ARG A 719 1.04 6.17 24.08
CA ARG A 719 0.02 6.26 23.02
C ARG A 719 0.69 6.78 21.75
N LEU A 720 0.87 5.89 20.77
CA LEU A 720 1.33 6.21 19.43
C LEU A 720 0.11 6.45 18.55
N ALA A 721 -0.17 7.73 18.30
CA ALA A 721 -1.23 8.13 17.38
C ALA A 721 -0.77 8.11 15.92
N HIS A 722 -1.68 7.76 15.01
CA HIS A 722 -1.46 7.78 13.57
C HIS A 722 -2.78 7.98 12.81
N ALA A 723 -2.69 8.47 11.58
CA ALA A 723 -3.83 8.51 10.66
C ALA A 723 -4.32 7.09 10.28
N ALA A 724 -5.55 7.00 9.80
CA ALA A 724 -6.18 5.79 9.24
C ALA A 724 -5.59 5.34 7.87
N ASP A 725 -4.34 5.71 7.58
CA ASP A 725 -3.66 5.44 6.31
C ASP A 725 -2.99 4.05 6.29
N PRO A 726 -3.01 3.30 5.17
CA PRO A 726 -2.41 1.96 5.08
C PRO A 726 -0.90 1.91 5.37
N VAL A 727 -0.12 2.91 4.96
CA VAL A 727 1.33 3.01 5.26
C VAL A 727 1.54 3.33 6.74
N ALA A 728 0.77 4.27 7.29
CA ALA A 728 0.79 4.64 8.70
C ALA A 728 0.44 3.48 9.63
N ARG A 729 -0.65 2.75 9.35
CA ARG A 729 -1.08 1.55 10.08
C ARG A 729 0.00 0.47 10.09
N LEU A 730 0.51 0.11 8.90
CA LEU A 730 1.49 -0.96 8.74
C LEU A 730 2.84 -0.63 9.40
N ALA A 731 3.27 0.63 9.29
CA ALA A 731 4.45 1.16 9.98
C ALA A 731 4.25 1.16 11.50
N CYS A 732 3.16 1.71 12.01
CA CYS A 732 2.91 1.86 13.45
C CYS A 732 2.69 0.52 14.16
N GLN A 733 2.01 -0.44 13.53
CA GLN A 733 1.89 -1.81 14.06
C GLN A 733 3.25 -2.51 14.18
N THR A 734 4.16 -2.27 13.23
CA THR A 734 5.52 -2.81 13.26
C THR A 734 6.37 -2.09 14.31
N ILE A 735 6.29 -0.76 14.40
CA ILE A 735 6.94 0.06 15.44
C ILE A 735 6.49 -0.38 16.84
N LYS A 736 5.18 -0.56 17.07
CA LYS A 736 4.64 -1.09 18.33
C LYS A 736 5.27 -2.44 18.67
N THR A 737 5.25 -3.38 17.73
CA THR A 737 5.78 -4.74 17.94
C THR A 737 7.27 -4.72 18.31
N GLN A 738 8.06 -3.85 17.68
CA GLN A 738 9.49 -3.69 17.98
C GLN A 738 9.75 -2.98 19.32
N LEU A 739 8.96 -1.96 19.67
CA LEU A 739 9.10 -1.22 20.93
C LEU A 739 8.62 -2.01 22.16
N ASP A 740 7.49 -2.73 22.04
CA ASP A 740 7.02 -3.68 23.06
C ASP A 740 8.13 -4.69 23.38
N GLY A 741 8.76 -5.25 22.34
CA GLY A 741 9.86 -6.22 22.43
C GLY A 741 11.15 -5.72 23.08
N VAL A 742 11.29 -4.42 23.39
CA VAL A 742 12.43 -3.86 24.12
C VAL A 742 12.06 -3.26 25.49
N GLY A 743 10.81 -3.43 25.96
CA GLY A 743 10.34 -2.86 27.23
C GLY A 743 9.82 -1.42 27.14
N ILE A 744 9.45 -0.98 25.93
CA ILE A 744 8.76 0.29 25.69
C ILE A 744 7.35 -0.07 25.20
N PRO A 745 6.39 -0.42 26.09
CA PRO A 745 5.05 -0.77 25.67
C PRO A 745 4.38 0.40 24.92
N VAL A 746 3.68 0.08 23.84
CA VAL A 746 2.97 1.04 22.99
C VAL A 746 1.51 0.61 22.80
N ASN A 747 0.58 1.54 22.97
CA ASN A 747 -0.80 1.42 22.49
C ASN A 747 -0.94 2.27 21.23
N LEU A 748 -1.53 1.71 20.18
CA LEU A 748 -1.88 2.49 18.99
C LEU A 748 -3.16 3.29 19.24
N VAL A 749 -3.22 4.50 18.70
CA VAL A 749 -4.40 5.36 18.68
C VAL A 749 -4.61 5.78 17.23
N GLU A 750 -5.45 5.05 16.51
CA GLU A 750 -5.85 5.48 15.18
C GLU A 750 -6.78 6.70 15.31
N LEU A 751 -6.40 7.79 14.65
CA LEU A 751 -7.15 9.04 14.71
C LEU A 751 -8.45 8.93 13.92
N THR A 752 -9.59 9.13 14.58
CA THR A 752 -10.90 9.21 13.91
C THR A 752 -11.02 10.51 13.11
N ALA A 753 -12.04 10.60 12.25
CA ALA A 753 -12.38 11.86 11.57
C ALA A 753 -12.70 13.02 12.56
N GLU A 754 -13.12 12.72 13.79
CA GLU A 754 -13.31 13.72 14.85
C GLU A 754 -11.96 14.17 15.44
N ASP A 755 -11.07 13.25 15.81
CA ASP A 755 -9.71 13.58 16.28
C ASP A 755 -8.93 14.38 15.23
N VAL A 756 -9.00 13.94 13.96
CA VAL A 756 -8.40 14.64 12.82
C VAL A 756 -8.99 16.05 12.69
N ARG A 757 -10.32 16.25 12.77
CA ARG A 757 -10.93 17.59 12.73
C ARG A 757 -10.43 18.49 13.87
N ALA A 758 -10.26 17.94 15.07
CA ALA A 758 -9.75 18.63 16.25
C ALA A 758 -8.22 18.86 16.26
N GLY A 759 -7.49 18.41 15.23
CA GLY A 759 -6.02 18.54 15.16
C GLY A 759 -5.25 17.55 16.04
N GLY A 760 -5.91 16.52 16.57
CA GLY A 760 -5.33 15.46 17.39
C GLY A 760 -5.17 15.77 18.87
N ASP A 761 -5.47 16.99 19.33
CA ASP A 761 -5.31 17.37 20.75
C ASP A 761 -6.22 16.57 21.70
N GLU A 762 -7.43 16.22 21.26
CA GLU A 762 -8.41 15.46 22.07
C GLU A 762 -8.07 13.97 22.22
N ALA A 763 -7.36 13.38 21.25
CA ALA A 763 -6.95 11.97 21.22
C ALA A 763 -5.97 11.58 22.35
N GLN A 764 -5.38 12.57 23.04
CA GLN A 764 -4.34 12.41 24.07
C GLN A 764 -3.20 11.47 23.67
N TRP A 765 -2.32 11.91 22.78
CA TRP A 765 -1.19 11.13 22.29
C TRP A 765 0.12 11.46 23.03
N ASP A 766 1.03 10.48 23.08
CA ASP A 766 2.40 10.64 23.57
C ASP A 766 3.40 10.75 22.40
N LEU A 767 3.18 9.98 21.33
CA LEU A 767 3.89 10.07 20.06
C LEU A 767 2.87 10.21 18.92
N MET A 768 3.13 11.06 17.93
CA MET A 768 2.31 11.15 16.71
C MET A 768 3.16 10.76 15.49
N TYR A 769 2.73 9.77 14.72
CA TYR A 769 3.32 9.47 13.41
C TYR A 769 2.87 10.54 12.40
N LEU A 770 3.82 11.20 11.75
CA LEU A 770 3.56 12.25 10.77
C LEU A 770 4.42 12.10 9.52
N GLU A 771 3.88 12.59 8.40
CA GLU A 771 4.59 12.79 7.16
C GLU A 771 4.78 14.27 6.87
N LEU A 772 6.04 14.71 6.78
CA LEU A 772 6.41 16.11 6.70
C LEU A 772 6.99 16.48 5.33
N ALA A 773 6.47 17.58 4.78
CA ALA A 773 6.92 18.26 3.58
C ALA A 773 7.96 19.34 3.91
N VAL A 774 9.09 18.95 4.52
CA VAL A 774 10.19 19.86 4.90
C VAL A 774 11.04 20.20 3.67
N TRP A 775 10.46 20.96 2.75
CA TRP A 775 10.92 21.08 1.36
C TRP A 775 11.90 22.21 1.11
N GLU A 776 11.77 23.35 1.80
CA GLU A 776 12.79 24.40 1.77
C GLU A 776 13.39 24.62 3.18
N PRO A 777 14.44 23.86 3.56
CA PRO A 777 15.08 23.93 4.87
C PRO A 777 15.53 25.31 5.35
N ILE A 778 15.67 26.31 4.47
CA ILE A 778 15.95 27.70 4.88
C ILE A 778 14.76 28.31 5.66
N VAL A 779 13.52 27.96 5.32
CA VAL A 779 12.30 28.53 5.94
C VAL A 779 11.53 27.52 6.78
N ASP A 780 11.41 26.27 6.33
CA ASP A 780 10.60 25.25 7.00
C ASP A 780 11.28 24.71 8.27
N ALA A 781 12.59 24.89 8.42
CA ALA A 781 13.31 24.48 9.61
C ALA A 781 12.85 25.20 10.88
N ARG A 782 12.50 26.50 10.83
CA ARG A 782 11.95 27.21 12.01
C ARG A 782 10.52 26.77 12.30
N ARG A 783 9.69 26.52 11.27
CA ARG A 783 8.33 25.98 11.39
C ARG A 783 8.29 24.59 12.04
N LEU A 784 9.33 23.77 11.85
CA LEU A 784 9.44 22.47 12.53
C LEU A 784 10.17 22.55 13.88
N LEU A 785 11.34 23.20 13.94
CA LEU A 785 12.33 23.05 15.03
C LEU A 785 12.46 24.29 15.94
N GLY A 786 11.77 25.40 15.62
CA GLY A 786 11.83 26.65 16.39
C GLY A 786 11.03 26.62 17.69
N PRO A 787 11.05 27.70 18.50
CA PRO A 787 10.37 27.76 19.81
C PRO A 787 8.85 27.63 19.75
N ARG A 788 8.25 27.90 18.59
CA ARG A 788 6.82 27.77 18.28
C ARG A 788 6.56 26.72 17.18
N GLY A 789 7.59 25.98 16.76
CA GLY A 789 7.47 25.02 15.67
C GLY A 789 6.77 23.72 16.09
N MET A 790 6.38 22.91 15.11
CA MET A 790 5.61 21.67 15.33
C MET A 790 6.25 20.72 16.34
N ALA A 791 7.59 20.69 16.45
CA ALA A 791 8.31 19.88 17.44
C ALA A 791 8.12 20.33 18.91
N GLY A 792 7.43 21.44 19.18
CA GLY A 792 7.05 21.92 20.52
C GLY A 792 8.19 22.32 21.47
N ARG A 793 9.44 21.99 21.14
CA ARG A 793 10.61 22.21 21.99
C ARG A 793 11.86 22.47 21.15
N SER A 794 12.47 23.64 21.34
CA SER A 794 13.77 23.98 20.77
C SER A 794 14.82 24.16 21.87
N SER A 795 16.04 23.67 21.64
CA SER A 795 17.17 23.88 22.54
C SER A 795 17.86 25.23 22.25
N ALA A 796 18.64 25.76 23.19
CA ALA A 796 19.41 26.99 22.95
C ALA A 796 20.40 26.85 21.77
N TYR A 797 20.94 25.65 21.56
CA TYR A 797 21.80 25.33 20.41
C TYR A 797 21.01 25.20 19.11
N MET A 798 19.78 24.65 19.16
CA MET A 798 18.88 24.59 18.00
C MET A 798 18.47 25.99 17.54
N ASN A 799 18.02 26.85 18.46
CA ASN A 799 17.67 28.24 18.15
C ASN A 799 18.85 29.00 17.54
N LEU A 800 20.05 28.90 18.12
CA LEU A 800 21.25 29.51 17.56
C LEU A 800 21.56 28.99 16.14
N ALA A 801 21.35 27.70 15.87
CA ALA A 801 21.59 27.11 14.55
C ALA A 801 20.51 27.49 13.51
N LEU A 802 19.27 27.70 13.94
CA LEU A 802 18.20 28.26 13.09
C LEU A 802 18.50 29.71 12.75
N ASP A 803 18.80 30.54 13.76
CA ASP A 803 19.24 31.92 13.59
C ASP A 803 20.43 31.98 12.62
N GLU A 804 21.45 31.14 12.81
CA GLU A 804 22.62 31.02 11.93
C GLU A 804 22.25 30.73 10.48
N VAL A 805 21.35 29.77 10.20
CA VAL A 805 20.89 29.47 8.83
C VAL A 805 20.25 30.69 8.18
N GLU A 806 19.45 31.47 8.92
CA GLU A 806 18.75 32.65 8.40
C GLU A 806 19.67 33.88 8.18
N GLN A 807 20.87 33.91 8.79
CA GLN A 807 21.91 34.92 8.51
C GLN A 807 22.92 34.48 7.43
N ALA A 808 22.58 33.48 6.61
CA ALA A 808 23.48 32.96 5.59
C ALA A 808 23.34 33.72 4.27
N GLU A 809 24.43 34.34 3.83
CA GLU A 809 24.44 35.31 2.73
C GLU A 809 24.68 34.68 1.35
N ASN A 810 24.99 33.37 1.29
CA ASN A 810 25.33 32.66 0.05
C ASN A 810 25.25 31.13 0.25
N TRP A 811 25.13 30.39 -0.85
CA TRP A 811 24.89 28.93 -0.82
C TRP A 811 25.92 28.14 -0.02
N SER A 812 27.19 28.54 -0.05
CA SER A 812 28.23 27.88 0.75
C SER A 812 28.00 28.04 2.25
N GLN A 813 27.46 29.18 2.71
CA GLN A 813 27.08 29.38 4.11
C GLN A 813 25.81 28.60 4.48
N VAL A 814 24.74 28.65 3.66
CA VAL A 814 23.51 27.87 3.95
C VAL A 814 23.82 26.39 4.01
N ILE A 815 24.53 25.84 3.03
CA ILE A 815 24.82 24.40 2.99
C ILE A 815 25.65 23.96 4.20
N ALA A 816 26.60 24.78 4.65
CA ALA A 816 27.39 24.49 5.85
C ALA A 816 26.55 24.56 7.14
N ARG A 817 25.74 25.61 7.30
CA ARG A 817 24.93 25.86 8.51
C ARG A 817 23.73 24.92 8.60
N ALA A 818 23.04 24.63 7.51
CA ALA A 818 21.95 23.65 7.46
C ALA A 818 22.46 22.23 7.78
N LYS A 819 23.66 21.86 7.31
CA LYS A 819 24.30 20.59 7.70
C LYS A 819 24.71 20.55 9.17
N GLN A 820 25.01 21.70 9.78
CA GLN A 820 25.25 21.82 11.23
C GLN A 820 23.94 21.75 12.04
N LEU A 821 22.88 22.43 11.60
CA LEU A 821 21.52 22.34 12.14
C LEU A 821 21.00 20.89 12.11
N HIS A 822 21.15 20.19 10.98
CA HIS A 822 20.87 18.76 10.88
C HIS A 822 21.69 17.92 11.87
N SER A 823 22.95 18.30 12.12
CA SER A 823 23.79 17.61 13.10
C SER A 823 23.26 17.81 14.53
N ILE A 824 22.76 18.99 14.86
CA ILE A 824 22.14 19.29 16.16
C ILE A 824 20.81 18.52 16.28
N ALA A 825 19.94 18.57 15.26
CA ALA A 825 18.69 17.80 15.24
C ALA A 825 18.90 16.29 15.37
N HIS A 826 19.96 15.74 14.76
CA HIS A 826 20.34 14.34 14.92
C HIS A 826 20.66 13.96 16.39
N TYR A 827 21.30 14.84 17.16
CA TYR A 827 21.69 14.57 18.55
C TYR A 827 20.62 14.95 19.58
N ASP A 828 19.94 16.08 19.39
CA ASP A 828 18.89 16.58 20.29
C ASP A 828 17.58 15.79 20.11
N LEU A 829 17.33 15.20 18.94
CA LEU A 829 16.11 14.47 18.61
C LEU A 829 14.81 15.24 18.98
N PRO A 830 14.59 16.45 18.44
CA PRO A 830 13.32 17.17 18.65
C PRO A 830 12.13 16.40 18.08
N VAL A 831 12.37 15.67 16.97
CA VAL A 831 11.54 14.60 16.40
C VAL A 831 12.34 13.29 16.38
N ILE A 832 11.65 12.15 16.28
CA ILE A 832 12.27 10.85 16.00
C ILE A 832 12.25 10.62 14.47
N PRO A 833 13.39 10.72 13.76
CA PRO A 833 13.42 10.53 12.31
C PRO A 833 13.26 9.04 11.95
N LEU A 834 12.37 8.73 11.01
CA LEU A 834 12.14 7.37 10.52
C LEU A 834 12.85 7.14 9.17
N TRP A 835 12.20 7.52 8.07
CA TRP A 835 12.65 7.31 6.69
C TRP A 835 12.12 8.39 5.75
N GLN A 836 12.68 8.45 4.55
CA GLN A 836 12.18 9.22 3.42
C GLN A 836 11.49 8.27 2.43
N THR A 837 10.41 8.71 1.80
CA THR A 837 9.69 8.02 0.72
C THR A 837 9.62 8.88 -0.54
N VAL A 838 9.56 8.25 -1.72
CA VAL A 838 9.20 8.92 -2.99
C VAL A 838 7.75 8.60 -3.30
N ASN A 839 6.96 9.64 -3.51
CA ASN A 839 5.51 9.54 -3.51
C ASN A 839 4.92 9.56 -4.91
N TYR A 840 3.74 8.97 -5.05
CA TYR A 840 3.03 8.84 -6.32
C TYR A 840 1.53 9.08 -6.11
N TYR A 841 0.87 9.56 -7.15
CA TYR A 841 -0.59 9.55 -7.29
C TYR A 841 -0.96 8.76 -8.55
N ALA A 842 -2.20 8.27 -8.63
CA ALA A 842 -2.70 7.59 -9.82
C ALA A 842 -3.91 8.34 -10.37
N CYS A 843 -3.94 8.62 -11.67
CA CYS A 843 -5.06 9.30 -12.33
C CYS A 843 -5.62 8.48 -13.48
N ARG A 844 -6.91 8.64 -13.77
CA ARG A 844 -7.56 8.10 -14.97
C ARG A 844 -6.91 8.66 -16.23
N THR A 845 -6.83 7.86 -17.29
CA THR A 845 -6.29 8.33 -18.59
C THR A 845 -7.16 9.36 -19.31
N TRP A 846 -8.37 9.65 -18.79
CA TRP A 846 -9.18 10.80 -19.23
C TRP A 846 -8.81 12.13 -18.55
N MET A 847 -7.92 12.13 -17.56
CA MET A 847 -7.43 13.35 -16.90
C MET A 847 -6.24 13.94 -17.65
N ASN A 848 -6.41 15.17 -18.14
CA ASN A 848 -5.39 15.92 -18.87
C ASN A 848 -4.81 17.05 -18.02
N ASN A 849 -3.65 17.56 -18.42
CA ASN A 849 -2.97 18.72 -17.83
C ASN A 849 -2.66 18.56 -16.32
N VAL A 850 -2.50 17.32 -15.84
CA VAL A 850 -2.19 17.06 -14.42
C VAL A 850 -0.75 17.41 -14.01
N GLY A 851 0.16 17.46 -14.98
CA GLY A 851 1.62 17.58 -14.78
C GLY A 851 2.32 16.22 -14.75
N ASP A 852 3.61 16.21 -15.08
CA ASP A 852 4.42 14.98 -15.16
C ASP A 852 5.16 14.67 -13.84
N GLU A 853 5.67 15.71 -13.15
CA GLU A 853 6.17 15.65 -11.77
C GLU A 853 5.77 16.92 -11.00
N PRO A 854 4.53 17.03 -10.48
CA PRO A 854 4.13 18.18 -9.66
C PRO A 854 4.67 18.08 -8.23
N VAL A 855 4.82 19.22 -7.54
CA VAL A 855 5.23 19.33 -6.14
C VAL A 855 4.10 18.94 -5.19
N THR A 856 2.85 19.32 -5.49
CA THR A 856 1.64 18.91 -4.76
C THR A 856 0.57 18.39 -5.72
N LEU A 857 -0.48 17.74 -5.19
CA LEU A 857 -1.58 17.25 -6.01
C LEU A 857 -2.27 18.35 -6.83
N TYR A 858 -2.49 19.54 -6.25
CA TYR A 858 -3.36 20.56 -6.84
C TYR A 858 -2.63 21.70 -7.56
N GLN A 859 -1.30 21.64 -7.69
CA GLN A 859 -0.49 22.66 -8.39
C GLN A 859 -1.03 23.03 -9.77
N ASN A 860 -1.46 22.03 -10.56
CA ASN A 860 -1.97 22.24 -11.91
C ASN A 860 -3.51 22.26 -12.00
N LEU A 861 -4.23 22.22 -10.87
CA LEU A 861 -5.70 22.07 -10.81
C LEU A 861 -6.48 23.07 -11.70
N PRO A 862 -6.10 24.35 -11.86
CA PRO A 862 -6.80 25.27 -12.77
C PRO A 862 -6.77 24.85 -14.25
N GLN A 863 -5.87 23.94 -14.63
CA GLN A 863 -5.71 23.41 -15.99
C GLN A 863 -6.37 22.04 -16.17
N TRP A 864 -6.80 21.36 -15.10
CA TRP A 864 -7.29 19.97 -15.15
C TRP A 864 -8.57 19.84 -15.98
N GLU A 865 -8.54 18.95 -16.98
CA GLU A 865 -9.66 18.70 -17.90
C GLU A 865 -9.95 17.20 -18.07
N LYS A 866 -11.24 16.84 -18.07
CA LYS A 866 -11.71 15.49 -18.38
C LYS A 866 -12.07 15.36 -19.86
N THR A 867 -11.46 14.41 -20.57
CA THR A 867 -11.82 14.08 -21.95
C THR A 867 -12.40 12.67 -22.04
N PHE A 868 -13.72 12.56 -22.08
CA PHE A 868 -14.41 11.29 -22.35
C PHE A 868 -14.37 10.99 -23.86
N THR A 869 -14.08 9.74 -24.21
CA THR A 869 -14.04 9.25 -25.59
C THR A 869 -14.75 7.91 -25.69
N GLU A 870 -15.37 7.59 -26.83
CA GLU A 870 -15.93 6.25 -27.05
C GLU A 870 -14.83 5.19 -26.83
N GLY A 871 -15.02 4.30 -25.85
CA GLY A 871 -14.03 3.30 -25.45
C GLY A 871 -13.05 3.71 -24.35
N SER A 872 -13.17 4.91 -23.73
CA SER A 872 -12.50 5.20 -22.46
C SER A 872 -13.16 4.38 -21.34
N ARG A 873 -12.65 3.15 -21.15
CA ARG A 873 -12.91 2.34 -19.96
C ARG A 873 -12.55 3.12 -18.71
#